data_AF-A0A2E6D9J3-F1
#
_entry.id   AF-A0A2E6D9J3-F1
#
_cell.length_a   1.000
_cell.length_b   1.000
_cell.length_c   1.000
_cell.angle_alpha   90.00
_cell.angle_beta   90.00
_cell.angle_gamma   90.00
#
_symmetry.space_group_name_H-M   'P 1'
#
loop_
_entity.id
_entity.type
_entity.pdbx_description
1 polymer ?
#
loop_
_entity_poly.entity_id
_entity_poly.type
_entity_poly.pdbx_seq_one_letter_code
_entity_poly.pdbx_strand_id
1 'polypeptide(L)'
;MPARASIPQDDLTREQAALAEEQLLLHRQLIRLRETMVTLAARLEAEGRVHAAELLRAGIAHLDSRGGDTEAYTLEEWMERTREDIRAGRTHTALENQERILTNLASLLDILMDRQGLENLEEELEKLKQVRAALDQMADEEAKLRKDTEQLRADSANDAQRALEQGLDEALAEQRSILAASEQQARASGVFDLEAFRSRLEELIAAQAVSEEVFAGWDPLAQEQLRHLRTPLESARSAEADQARLEQGESELRAAAEALEDGEPSEELNAAAERAEREARASGREAAQAVAQALAQAAASSQSASNEEQRQAAAAQARKAADDLARQASSAAQESAAAREQVRSLAKPLAEKNNAAGRTAERVQDALEEPENIQEALDELDRGTAAQSQTAQALEASQDQAATETRALEREAASAAERNQVENAEALASALSEAQVSLEAAAEAARQGQAEAGRESAEQGQEALQRALAEINQALEEANDRADGAERAQLQERQDQLAEKIGQLGEQAPQGSMTPSAQGEVQGSLSEAQESMQQASSQMGSKGSQSDAQKSQREAIDQLEQARRAAEEGIEPQTPEQKERAQEQAERQEAIKEMLLELAKLNEERDSPLPQPNLEKAASSASEASESLEEGDLSQAQQQEEQTEQQIREALDDLEEEEEQYQRLRQEELLFRVAEEVQAMLEMLEEQMRATQEIDASREGRTRVSRSDRVRLRNTSREFEAIAQRASQVRGAIAKEGVAVFAEIVRNVEADLVRIARDMGEGGGYQSGERIQALQEDVHRNLIWLKDALEKELGDRQQEQEPPSPGGSGPQPPPPLVPDVAELKLLRMMEVEVIAKLEQQLQLHPELAGPTEDLDPLLLEDISRLAYQHNRISELFTLFRERLEIPAPPGRDPEGAPDGSEADKPDVQGTNPGEEADDGR
;
A
#
# COMPACT_ATOMS: atom_id res chain seq x y z
N MET A 1 46.72 61.93 -31.87
CA MET A 1 46.97 61.18 -33.12
C MET A 1 48.00 60.09 -32.84
N PRO A 2 47.52 58.86 -32.63
CA PRO A 2 48.00 57.73 -33.44
C PRO A 2 46.85 57.11 -34.22
N ALA A 3 47.20 56.48 -35.34
CA ALA A 3 46.33 56.06 -36.41
C ALA A 3 45.30 55.00 -35.97
N ARG A 4 44.00 55.34 -36.11
CA ARG A 4 42.94 54.34 -36.26
C ARG A 4 43.17 53.67 -37.61
N ALA A 5 43.53 52.39 -37.59
CA ALA A 5 43.45 51.55 -38.76
C ALA A 5 41.97 51.50 -39.17
N SER A 6 41.64 52.15 -40.28
CA SER A 6 40.35 52.02 -40.94
C SER A 6 40.27 50.60 -41.49
N ILE A 7 39.47 49.73 -40.86
CA ILE A 7 39.13 48.43 -41.44
C ILE A 7 38.38 48.73 -42.76
N PRO A 8 38.78 48.15 -43.90
CA PRO A 8 38.09 48.39 -45.17
C PRO A 8 36.64 47.90 -45.07
N GLN A 9 35.68 48.71 -45.54
CA GLN A 9 34.25 48.38 -45.54
C GLN A 9 33.92 47.06 -46.27
N ASP A 10 34.81 46.59 -47.15
CA ASP A 10 34.70 45.32 -47.88
C ASP A 10 34.98 44.07 -47.01
N ASP A 11 35.73 44.19 -45.91
CA ASP A 11 35.97 43.06 -44.99
C ASP A 11 34.79 42.92 -43.99
N LEU A 12 34.24 44.04 -43.52
CA LEU A 12 33.06 44.05 -42.64
C LEU A 12 31.82 43.42 -43.31
N THR A 13 31.66 43.62 -44.62
CA THR A 13 30.52 43.08 -45.38
C THR A 13 30.64 41.59 -45.65
N ARG A 14 31.86 41.03 -45.73
CA ARG A 14 32.07 39.57 -45.83
C ARG A 14 31.83 38.87 -44.50
N GLU A 15 32.31 39.43 -43.40
CA GLU A 15 32.07 38.91 -42.06
C GLU A 15 30.57 38.95 -41.72
N GLN A 16 29.87 40.03 -42.06
CA GLN A 16 28.41 40.12 -41.91
C GLN A 16 27.67 39.08 -42.75
N ALA A 17 28.15 38.80 -43.98
CA ALA A 17 27.55 37.76 -44.81
C ALA A 17 27.76 36.36 -44.22
N ALA A 18 28.95 36.07 -43.69
CA ALA A 18 29.25 34.80 -43.02
C ALA A 18 28.39 34.59 -41.77
N LEU A 19 28.30 35.60 -40.88
CA LEU A 19 27.47 35.53 -39.68
C LEU A 19 25.97 35.37 -40.01
N ALA A 20 25.49 36.01 -41.07
CA ALA A 20 24.10 35.85 -41.52
C ALA A 20 23.83 34.47 -42.15
N GLU A 21 24.85 33.81 -42.71
CA GLU A 21 24.77 32.43 -43.20
C GLU A 21 24.80 31.42 -42.05
N GLU A 22 25.64 31.63 -41.05
CA GLU A 22 25.67 30.85 -39.81
C GLU A 22 24.33 30.93 -39.08
N GLN A 23 23.75 32.12 -38.96
CA GLN A 23 22.46 32.29 -38.30
C GLN A 23 21.30 31.64 -39.05
N LEU A 24 21.36 31.61 -40.39
CA LEU A 24 20.42 30.84 -41.21
C LEU A 24 20.57 29.33 -41.00
N LEU A 25 21.79 28.85 -40.77
CA LEU A 25 22.02 27.44 -40.48
C LEU A 25 21.41 27.04 -39.14
N LEU A 26 21.59 27.87 -38.10
CA LEU A 26 20.99 27.66 -36.77
C LEU A 26 19.45 27.67 -36.83
N HIS A 27 18.86 28.62 -37.55
CA HIS A 27 17.42 28.68 -37.78
C HIS A 27 16.87 27.41 -38.46
N ARG A 28 17.58 26.87 -39.46
CA ARG A 28 17.19 25.59 -40.10
C ARG A 28 17.33 24.38 -39.17
N GLN A 29 18.33 24.39 -38.28
CA GLN A 29 18.49 23.34 -37.28
C GLN A 29 17.34 23.35 -36.27
N LEU A 30 16.88 24.54 -35.84
CA LEU A 30 15.72 24.68 -34.97
C LEU A 30 14.45 24.08 -35.60
N ILE A 31 14.17 24.39 -36.87
CA ILE A 31 13.01 23.85 -37.60
C ILE A 31 13.08 22.31 -37.64
N ARG A 32 14.26 21.76 -37.96
CA ARG A 32 14.45 20.30 -38.01
C ARG A 32 14.28 19.66 -36.63
N LEU A 33 14.76 20.31 -35.57
CA LEU A 33 14.59 19.84 -34.19
C LEU A 33 13.09 19.75 -33.85
N ARG A 34 12.31 20.80 -34.16
CA ARG A 34 10.86 20.84 -33.97
C ARG A 34 10.15 19.68 -34.70
N GLU A 35 10.46 19.45 -35.97
CA GLU A 35 9.88 18.33 -36.74
C GLU A 35 10.23 16.96 -36.14
N THR A 36 11.46 16.82 -35.63
CA THR A 36 11.90 15.59 -34.96
C THR A 36 11.14 15.38 -33.65
N MET A 37 10.95 16.42 -32.84
CA MET A 37 10.20 16.34 -31.58
C MET A 37 8.73 15.95 -31.81
N VAL A 38 8.08 16.52 -32.83
CA VAL A 38 6.68 16.19 -33.18
C VAL A 38 6.53 14.72 -33.57
N THR A 39 7.44 14.22 -34.40
CA THR A 39 7.39 12.83 -34.88
C THR A 39 7.77 11.83 -33.77
N LEU A 40 8.72 12.18 -32.90
CA LEU A 40 9.13 11.34 -31.78
C LEU A 40 8.04 11.27 -30.69
N ALA A 41 7.36 12.39 -30.39
CA ALA A 41 6.29 12.43 -29.40
C ALA A 41 5.13 11.48 -29.77
N ALA A 42 4.63 11.58 -31.00
CA ALA A 42 3.55 10.70 -31.49
C ALA A 42 3.94 9.21 -31.48
N ARG A 43 5.23 8.91 -31.72
CA ARG A 43 5.75 7.54 -31.66
C ARG A 43 5.85 7.03 -30.22
N LEU A 44 6.33 7.87 -29.30
CA LEU A 44 6.48 7.51 -27.89
C LEU A 44 5.13 7.26 -27.20
N GLU A 45 4.08 8.00 -27.56
CA GLU A 45 2.71 7.72 -27.10
C GLU A 45 2.17 6.37 -27.59
N ALA A 46 2.40 6.05 -28.86
CA ALA A 46 2.01 4.76 -29.43
C ALA A 46 2.79 3.59 -28.78
N GLU A 47 3.98 3.86 -28.25
CA GLU A 47 4.82 2.92 -27.49
C GLU A 47 4.51 2.92 -25.98
N GLY A 48 3.53 3.70 -25.51
CA GLY A 48 3.12 3.77 -24.10
C GLY A 48 4.04 4.60 -23.18
N ARG A 49 5.00 5.35 -23.75
CA ARG A 49 5.95 6.21 -23.03
C ARG A 49 5.40 7.63 -22.90
N VAL A 50 4.33 7.78 -22.10
CA VAL A 50 3.51 8.99 -21.97
C VAL A 50 4.32 10.21 -21.52
N HIS A 51 5.09 10.08 -20.44
CA HIS A 51 5.90 11.17 -19.87
C HIS A 51 6.93 11.75 -20.85
N ALA A 52 7.69 10.88 -21.54
CA ALA A 52 8.64 11.30 -22.56
C ALA A 52 7.97 12.01 -23.75
N ALA A 53 6.71 11.68 -24.06
CA ALA A 53 5.93 12.39 -25.06
C ALA A 53 5.40 13.75 -24.56
N GLU A 54 5.07 13.85 -23.26
CA GLU A 54 4.66 15.10 -22.61
C GLU A 54 5.79 16.14 -22.60
N LEU A 55 7.03 15.73 -22.30
CA LEU A 55 8.20 16.62 -22.35
C LEU A 55 8.47 17.17 -23.76
N LEU A 56 8.33 16.30 -24.77
CA LEU A 56 8.46 16.73 -26.16
C LEU A 56 7.35 17.71 -26.55
N ARG A 57 6.12 17.52 -26.04
CA ARG A 57 5.00 18.45 -26.25
C ARG A 57 5.20 19.77 -25.51
N ALA A 58 5.67 19.75 -24.27
CA ALA A 58 6.02 20.94 -23.51
C ALA A 58 7.12 21.72 -24.23
N GLY A 59 8.14 21.04 -24.77
CA GLY A 59 9.19 21.68 -25.57
C GLY A 59 8.66 22.28 -26.88
N ILE A 60 7.71 21.61 -27.56
CA ILE A 60 7.03 22.18 -28.74
C ILE A 60 6.20 23.41 -28.36
N ALA A 61 5.47 23.35 -27.24
CA ALA A 61 4.67 24.46 -26.74
C ALA A 61 5.55 25.67 -26.39
N HIS A 62 6.73 25.44 -25.81
CA HIS A 62 7.73 26.48 -25.54
C HIS A 62 8.25 27.13 -26.83
N LEU A 63 8.54 26.35 -27.88
CA LEU A 63 8.93 26.87 -29.19
C LEU A 63 7.85 27.73 -29.86
N ASP A 64 6.58 27.35 -29.66
CA ASP A 64 5.41 28.06 -30.19
C ASP A 64 4.96 29.23 -29.28
N SER A 65 5.52 29.32 -28.06
CA SER A 65 5.22 30.37 -27.10
C SER A 65 5.74 31.73 -27.58
N ARG A 66 4.96 32.77 -27.31
CA ARG A 66 5.38 34.17 -27.44
C ARG A 66 5.56 34.65 -26.00
N GLY A 67 6.79 34.98 -25.60
CA GLY A 67 7.10 35.37 -24.22
C GLY A 67 6.07 36.38 -23.69
N GLY A 68 5.43 36.08 -22.55
CA GLY A 68 4.20 36.72 -22.10
C GLY A 68 4.21 38.26 -22.13
N ASP A 69 3.04 38.87 -22.38
CA ASP A 69 2.64 40.30 -22.41
C ASP A 69 3.58 41.39 -22.99
N THR A 70 4.86 41.10 -23.24
CA THR A 70 5.89 42.07 -23.63
C THR A 70 6.80 41.58 -24.76
N GLU A 71 6.81 40.29 -25.12
CA GLU A 71 7.59 39.79 -26.24
C GLU A 71 6.70 39.38 -27.43
N ALA A 72 6.82 40.12 -28.53
CA ALA A 72 5.94 39.96 -29.70
C ALA A 72 6.33 38.80 -30.65
N TYR A 73 7.43 38.08 -30.36
CA TYR A 73 8.06 37.16 -31.30
C TYR A 73 8.33 35.78 -30.70
N THR A 74 8.18 34.73 -31.51
CA THR A 74 8.64 33.37 -31.17
C THR A 74 10.16 33.23 -31.35
N LEU A 75 10.74 32.14 -30.84
CA LEU A 75 12.19 31.86 -31.00
C LEU A 75 12.61 31.82 -32.48
N GLU A 76 11.76 31.26 -33.34
CA GLU A 76 11.97 31.19 -34.78
C GLU A 76 12.00 32.59 -35.42
N GLU A 77 11.05 33.46 -35.04
CA GLU A 77 10.95 34.84 -35.52
C GLU A 77 12.14 35.68 -35.03
N TRP A 78 12.64 35.44 -33.81
CA TRP A 78 13.86 36.07 -33.29
C TRP A 78 15.09 35.68 -34.10
N MET A 79 15.25 34.41 -34.50
CA MET A 79 16.39 33.95 -35.29
C MET A 79 16.43 34.60 -36.68
N GLU A 80 15.28 34.70 -37.36
CA GLU A 80 15.22 35.34 -38.69
C GLU A 80 15.46 36.86 -38.59
N ARG A 81 14.94 37.50 -37.54
CA ARG A 81 15.15 38.94 -37.34
C ARG A 81 16.60 39.28 -36.98
N THR A 82 17.24 38.46 -36.16
CA THR A 82 18.67 38.59 -35.83
C THR A 82 19.51 38.50 -37.10
N ARG A 83 19.16 37.61 -38.02
CA ARG A 83 19.81 37.51 -39.33
C ARG A 83 19.59 38.75 -40.20
N GLU A 84 18.39 39.34 -40.20
CA GLU A 84 18.14 40.62 -40.89
C GLU A 84 18.94 41.77 -40.28
N ASP A 85 19.06 41.81 -38.95
CA ASP A 85 19.83 42.81 -38.21
C ASP A 85 21.34 42.68 -38.51
N ILE A 86 21.87 41.45 -38.59
CA ILE A 86 23.25 41.18 -39.02
C ILE A 86 23.48 41.68 -40.45
N ARG A 87 22.56 41.38 -41.39
CA ARG A 87 22.66 41.85 -42.80
C ARG A 87 22.55 43.36 -42.95
N ALA A 88 21.77 44.01 -42.09
CA ALA A 88 21.61 45.45 -42.08
C ALA A 88 22.73 46.18 -41.33
N GLY A 89 23.69 45.46 -40.75
CA GLY A 89 24.79 46.03 -39.96
C GLY A 89 24.34 46.60 -38.60
N ARG A 90 23.16 46.20 -38.10
CA ARG A 90 22.64 46.58 -36.78
C ARG A 90 23.18 45.63 -35.70
N THR A 91 24.49 45.68 -35.48
CA THR A 91 25.21 44.73 -34.60
C THR A 91 24.73 44.75 -33.15
N HIS A 92 24.34 45.91 -32.63
CA HIS A 92 23.88 46.01 -31.24
C HIS A 92 22.54 45.30 -31.02
N THR A 93 21.56 45.53 -31.89
CA THR A 93 20.25 44.86 -31.84
C THR A 93 20.37 43.37 -32.13
N ALA A 94 21.26 42.97 -33.05
CA ALA A 94 21.53 41.56 -33.30
C ALA A 94 22.07 40.84 -32.05
N LEU A 95 22.93 41.49 -31.25
CA LEU A 95 23.44 40.91 -30.01
C LEU A 95 22.36 40.78 -28.93
N GLU A 96 21.53 41.82 -28.74
CA GLU A 96 20.41 41.77 -27.79
C GLU A 96 19.41 40.65 -28.16
N ASN A 97 19.12 40.48 -29.45
CA ASN A 97 18.26 39.40 -29.91
C ASN A 97 18.93 38.03 -29.71
N GLN A 98 20.25 37.94 -29.90
CA GLN A 98 21.00 36.69 -29.70
C GLN A 98 21.01 36.25 -28.23
N GLU A 99 21.14 37.18 -27.27
CA GLU A 99 21.01 36.88 -25.85
C GLU A 99 19.64 36.27 -25.52
N ARG A 100 18.56 36.84 -26.06
CA ARG A 100 17.20 36.29 -25.90
C ARG A 100 17.02 34.92 -26.52
N ILE A 101 17.62 34.69 -27.68
CA ILE A 101 17.63 33.38 -28.36
C ILE A 101 18.31 32.33 -27.47
N LEU A 102 19.45 32.67 -26.85
CA LEU A 102 20.19 31.78 -25.97
C LEU A 102 19.38 31.43 -24.71
N THR A 103 18.73 32.40 -24.07
CA THR A 103 17.86 32.15 -22.91
C THR A 103 16.71 31.21 -23.26
N ASN A 104 16.03 31.44 -24.39
CA ASN A 104 14.93 30.60 -24.83
C ASN A 104 15.36 29.17 -25.19
N LEU A 105 16.55 29.00 -25.78
CA LEU A 105 17.13 27.69 -26.07
C LEU A 105 17.54 26.93 -24.80
N ALA A 106 18.02 27.63 -23.76
CA ALA A 106 18.31 27.04 -22.47
C ALA A 106 17.04 26.49 -21.81
N SER A 107 15.97 27.28 -21.76
CA SER A 107 14.67 26.83 -21.23
C SER A 107 14.09 25.64 -22.02
N LEU A 108 14.27 25.60 -23.35
CA LEU A 108 13.87 24.45 -24.16
C LEU A 108 14.63 23.18 -23.77
N LEU A 109 15.93 23.32 -23.49
CA LEU A 109 16.80 22.21 -23.11
C LEU A 109 16.39 21.64 -21.74
N ASP A 110 16.07 22.51 -20.78
CA ASP A 110 15.62 22.10 -19.44
C ASP A 110 14.29 21.34 -19.51
N ILE A 111 13.32 21.83 -20.29
CA ILE A 111 12.05 21.13 -20.53
C ILE A 111 12.28 19.75 -21.17
N LEU A 112 13.19 19.64 -22.14
CA LEU A 112 13.41 18.39 -22.87
C LEU A 112 14.16 17.33 -22.09
N MET A 113 14.90 17.72 -21.06
CA MET A 113 15.67 16.80 -20.21
C MET A 113 14.90 16.34 -18.98
N ASP A 114 13.59 16.61 -18.91
CA ASP A 114 12.77 16.25 -17.76
C ASP A 114 13.31 16.81 -16.44
N ARG A 115 14.03 17.93 -16.54
CA ARG A 115 14.51 18.60 -15.34
C ARG A 115 13.30 19.27 -14.74
N GLN A 116 12.64 18.59 -13.81
CA GLN A 116 11.94 19.34 -12.76
C GLN A 116 13.01 20.24 -12.17
N GLY A 117 12.97 21.51 -12.54
CA GLY A 117 13.97 22.45 -12.07
C GLY A 117 14.03 22.31 -10.57
N LEU A 118 15.23 22.21 -10.00
CA LEU A 118 15.45 22.22 -8.54
C LEU A 118 14.54 23.25 -7.84
N GLU A 119 14.25 24.36 -8.50
CA GLU A 119 13.32 25.42 -8.10
C GLU A 119 11.86 24.94 -7.93
N ASN A 120 11.32 24.13 -8.85
CA ASN A 120 9.98 23.54 -8.72
C ASN A 120 9.92 22.54 -7.55
N LEU A 121 10.93 21.68 -7.41
CA LEU A 121 11.02 20.74 -6.28
C LEU A 121 11.10 21.48 -4.93
N GLU A 122 11.84 22.58 -4.87
CA GLU A 122 11.91 23.44 -3.69
C GLU A 122 10.58 24.15 -3.40
N GLU A 123 9.86 24.61 -4.42
CA GLU A 123 8.53 25.21 -4.27
C GLU A 123 7.51 24.19 -3.74
N GLU A 124 7.48 22.98 -4.30
CA GLU A 124 6.57 21.92 -3.85
C GLU A 124 6.88 21.44 -2.43
N LEU A 125 8.16 21.34 -2.05
CA LEU A 125 8.57 21.06 -0.67
C LEU A 125 8.10 22.13 0.30
N GLU A 126 8.14 23.41 -0.10
CA GLU A 126 7.69 24.51 0.76
C GLU A 126 6.17 24.49 0.93
N LYS A 127 5.41 24.22 -0.14
CA LYS A 127 3.95 24.04 -0.07
C LYS A 127 3.59 22.87 0.85
N LEU A 128 4.28 21.73 0.71
CA LEU A 128 4.06 20.54 1.54
C LEU A 128 4.30 20.83 3.02
N LYS A 129 5.39 21.55 3.35
CA LYS A 129 5.68 21.97 4.73
C LYS A 129 4.61 22.91 5.31
N GLN A 130 4.05 23.79 4.49
CA GLN A 130 2.94 24.67 4.91
C GLN A 130 1.68 23.88 5.23
N VAL A 131 1.33 22.89 4.39
CA VAL A 131 0.18 22.00 4.64
C VAL A 131 0.40 21.20 5.93
N ARG A 132 1.59 20.60 6.11
CA ARG A 132 1.94 19.85 7.31
C ARG A 132 1.85 20.70 8.57
N ALA A 133 2.43 21.90 8.56
CA ALA A 133 2.37 22.81 9.71
C ALA A 133 0.93 23.23 10.07
N ALA A 134 0.06 23.39 9.07
CA ALA A 134 -1.35 23.68 9.30
C ALA A 134 -2.09 22.48 9.92
N LEU A 135 -1.81 21.26 9.45
CA LEU A 135 -2.38 20.03 10.02
C LEU A 135 -1.90 19.75 11.45
N ASP A 136 -0.61 20.00 11.74
CA ASP A 136 -0.07 19.89 13.11
C ASP A 136 -0.84 20.83 14.07
N GLN A 137 -1.07 22.08 13.65
CA GLN A 137 -1.85 23.02 14.45
C GLN A 137 -3.29 22.54 14.65
N MET A 138 -3.93 21.97 13.63
CA MET A 138 -5.29 21.43 13.74
C MET A 138 -5.35 20.21 14.67
N ALA A 139 -4.35 19.32 14.62
CA ALA A 139 -4.28 18.18 15.53
C ALA A 139 -4.19 18.64 17.00
N ASP A 140 -3.43 19.69 17.27
CA ASP A 140 -3.33 20.29 18.61
C ASP A 140 -4.65 20.96 19.05
N GLU A 141 -5.32 21.65 18.13
CA GLU A 141 -6.63 22.27 18.36
C GLU A 141 -7.71 21.21 18.62
N GLU A 142 -7.71 20.11 17.87
CA GLU A 142 -8.62 18.98 18.00
C GLU A 142 -8.43 18.25 19.34
N ALA A 143 -7.17 17.97 19.71
CA ALA A 143 -6.85 17.35 20.99
C ALA A 143 -7.29 18.22 22.18
N LYS A 144 -7.21 19.55 22.03
CA LYS A 144 -7.72 20.49 23.02
C LYS A 144 -9.25 20.49 23.06
N LEU A 145 -9.91 20.46 21.91
CA LEU A 145 -11.37 20.42 21.85
C LEU A 145 -11.90 19.15 22.51
N ARG A 146 -11.31 17.99 22.20
CA ARG A 146 -11.60 16.70 22.85
C ARG A 146 -11.57 16.76 24.36
N LYS A 147 -10.55 17.42 24.91
CA LYS A 147 -10.40 17.61 26.36
C LYS A 147 -11.43 18.59 26.91
N ASP A 148 -11.74 19.66 26.20
CA ASP A 148 -12.77 20.63 26.60
C ASP A 148 -14.16 19.97 26.58
N THR A 149 -14.46 19.09 25.61
CA THR A 149 -15.71 18.31 25.50
C THR A 149 -15.83 17.28 26.63
N GLU A 150 -14.74 16.58 26.97
CA GLU A 150 -14.67 15.70 28.14
C GLU A 150 -14.98 16.46 29.43
N GLN A 151 -14.38 17.64 29.60
CA GLN A 151 -14.62 18.49 30.77
C GLN A 151 -16.06 19.01 30.80
N LEU A 152 -16.63 19.39 29.66
CA LEU A 152 -18.03 19.81 29.56
C LEU A 152 -18.98 18.68 29.94
N ARG A 153 -18.68 17.42 29.58
CA ARG A 153 -19.48 16.25 30.00
C ARG A 153 -19.44 16.08 31.51
N ALA A 154 -18.25 16.13 32.11
CA ALA A 154 -18.09 16.03 33.57
C ALA A 154 -18.81 17.16 34.34
N ASP A 155 -18.79 18.38 33.80
CA ASP A 155 -19.48 19.55 34.35
C ASP A 155 -21.02 19.46 34.16
N SER A 156 -21.49 18.73 33.15
CA SER A 156 -22.91 18.55 32.84
C SER A 156 -23.60 17.51 33.72
N ALA A 157 -22.83 16.61 34.35
CA ALA A 157 -23.34 15.64 35.31
C ALA A 157 -23.88 16.31 36.60
N ASN A 158 -25.19 16.23 36.81
CA ASN A 158 -25.84 16.74 38.03
C ASN A 158 -25.64 15.80 39.24
N ASP A 159 -26.02 16.23 40.45
CA ASP A 159 -25.82 15.42 41.67
C ASP A 159 -26.60 14.08 41.62
N ALA A 160 -27.73 14.03 40.93
CA ALA A 160 -28.50 12.80 40.76
C ALA A 160 -27.83 11.81 39.80
N GLN A 161 -27.21 12.32 38.72
CA GLN A 161 -26.42 11.56 37.76
C GLN A 161 -25.22 10.91 38.45
N ARG A 162 -24.45 11.69 39.23
CA ARG A 162 -23.30 11.16 39.99
C ARG A 162 -23.73 10.12 41.02
N ALA A 163 -24.87 10.32 41.68
CA ALA A 163 -25.42 9.35 42.62
C ALA A 163 -25.88 8.05 41.93
N LEU A 164 -26.45 8.15 40.72
CA LEU A 164 -26.82 7.01 39.89
C LEU A 164 -25.58 6.22 39.47
N GLU A 165 -24.56 6.87 38.90
CA GLU A 165 -23.29 6.25 38.49
C GLU A 165 -22.62 5.52 39.67
N GLN A 166 -22.50 6.20 40.82
CA GLN A 166 -21.97 5.58 42.04
C GLN A 166 -22.83 4.38 42.49
N GLY A 167 -24.15 4.49 42.41
CA GLY A 167 -25.08 3.43 42.75
C GLY A 167 -24.94 2.19 41.84
N LEU A 168 -24.73 2.40 40.54
CA LEU A 168 -24.49 1.35 39.55
C LEU A 168 -23.16 0.63 39.81
N ASP A 169 -22.10 1.39 40.10
CA ASP A 169 -20.79 0.81 40.44
C ASP A 169 -20.83 -0.03 41.72
N GLU A 170 -21.51 0.47 42.76
CA GLU A 170 -21.73 -0.28 43.99
C GLU A 170 -22.54 -1.56 43.73
N ALA A 171 -23.57 -1.49 42.90
CA ALA A 171 -24.40 -2.63 42.58
C ALA A 171 -23.67 -3.69 41.73
N LEU A 172 -22.86 -3.26 40.76
CA LEU A 172 -21.98 -4.13 40.00
C LEU A 172 -20.98 -4.87 40.90
N ALA A 173 -20.36 -4.14 41.85
CA ALA A 173 -19.43 -4.73 42.81
C ALA A 173 -20.13 -5.74 43.73
N GLU A 174 -21.32 -5.42 44.24
CA GLU A 174 -22.14 -6.33 45.05
C GLU A 174 -22.55 -7.58 44.25
N GLN A 175 -23.05 -7.42 43.02
CA GLN A 175 -23.46 -8.54 42.16
C GLN A 175 -22.31 -9.50 41.87
N ARG A 176 -21.13 -8.96 41.53
CA ARG A 176 -19.90 -9.75 41.34
C ARG A 176 -19.48 -10.47 42.62
N SER A 177 -19.66 -9.84 43.79
CA SER A 177 -19.41 -10.47 45.09
C SER A 177 -20.34 -11.64 45.36
N ILE A 178 -21.64 -11.49 45.06
CA ILE A 178 -22.64 -12.56 45.23
C ILE A 178 -22.34 -13.73 44.29
N LEU A 179 -22.04 -13.45 43.02
CA LEU A 179 -21.64 -14.48 42.05
C LEU A 179 -20.38 -15.24 42.51
N ALA A 180 -19.35 -14.54 42.98
CA ALA A 180 -18.14 -15.19 43.47
C ALA A 180 -18.42 -16.11 44.68
N ALA A 181 -19.32 -15.68 45.58
CA ALA A 181 -19.71 -16.48 46.73
C ALA A 181 -20.58 -17.69 46.33
N SER A 182 -21.49 -17.54 45.36
CA SER A 182 -22.31 -18.64 44.83
C SER A 182 -21.43 -19.68 44.12
N GLU A 183 -20.44 -19.24 43.32
CA GLU A 183 -19.45 -20.12 42.69
C GLU A 183 -18.61 -20.88 43.72
N GLN A 184 -18.15 -20.19 44.78
CA GLN A 184 -17.38 -20.83 45.84
C GLN A 184 -18.21 -21.91 46.57
N GLN A 185 -19.48 -21.63 46.86
CA GLN A 185 -20.39 -22.59 47.50
C GLN A 185 -20.70 -23.78 46.58
N ALA A 186 -20.92 -23.54 45.29
CA ALA A 186 -21.18 -24.60 44.31
C ALA A 186 -19.97 -25.53 44.13
N ARG A 187 -18.74 -24.99 44.18
CA ARG A 187 -17.49 -25.78 44.19
C ARG A 187 -17.31 -26.57 45.49
N ALA A 188 -17.61 -25.96 46.64
CA ALA A 188 -17.47 -26.63 47.93
C ALA A 188 -18.46 -27.80 48.12
N SER A 189 -19.66 -27.69 47.54
CA SER A 189 -20.69 -28.74 47.59
C SER A 189 -20.55 -29.81 46.51
N GLY A 190 -19.69 -29.61 45.50
CA GLY A 190 -19.55 -30.51 44.35
C GLY A 190 -20.73 -30.47 43.36
N VAL A 191 -21.75 -29.65 43.63
CA VAL A 191 -22.94 -29.49 42.78
C VAL A 191 -22.55 -28.93 41.41
N PHE A 192 -21.60 -27.99 41.36
CA PHE A 192 -21.15 -27.39 40.11
C PHE A 192 -20.60 -28.42 39.12
N ASP A 193 -19.70 -29.28 39.59
CA ASP A 193 -19.07 -30.32 38.76
C ASP A 193 -20.12 -31.31 38.23
N LEU A 194 -21.11 -31.66 39.07
CA LEU A 194 -22.19 -32.57 38.71
C LEU A 194 -23.22 -31.96 37.74
N GLU A 195 -23.53 -30.67 37.87
CA GLU A 195 -24.43 -29.95 36.95
C GLU A 195 -23.77 -29.82 35.57
N ALA A 196 -22.47 -29.48 35.52
CA ALA A 196 -21.71 -29.44 34.28
C ALA A 196 -21.65 -30.83 33.61
N PHE A 197 -21.47 -31.89 34.39
CA PHE A 197 -21.48 -33.27 33.90
C PHE A 197 -22.85 -33.65 33.33
N ARG A 198 -23.94 -33.28 34.01
CA ARG A 198 -25.31 -33.50 33.57
C ARG A 198 -25.58 -32.81 32.23
N SER A 199 -25.23 -31.54 32.09
CA SER A 199 -25.47 -30.79 30.85
C SER A 199 -24.75 -31.40 29.64
N ARG A 200 -23.49 -31.83 29.82
CA ARG A 200 -22.75 -32.53 28.75
C ARG A 200 -23.40 -33.86 28.35
N LEU A 201 -23.91 -34.62 29.33
CA LEU A 201 -24.65 -35.85 29.04
C LEU A 201 -25.95 -35.59 28.29
N GLU A 202 -26.72 -34.57 28.67
CA GLU A 202 -27.96 -34.19 27.98
C GLU A 202 -27.68 -33.78 26.53
N GLU A 203 -26.59 -33.03 26.30
CA GLU A 203 -26.14 -32.64 24.96
C GLU A 203 -25.74 -33.85 24.10
N LEU A 204 -24.97 -34.79 24.68
CA LEU A 204 -24.61 -36.05 24.02
C LEU A 204 -25.85 -36.90 23.66
N ILE A 205 -26.82 -37.00 24.57
CA ILE A 205 -28.07 -37.73 24.33
C ILE A 205 -28.86 -37.07 23.19
N ALA A 206 -28.94 -35.75 23.15
CA ALA A 206 -29.61 -35.02 22.09
C ALA A 206 -28.92 -35.22 20.73
N ALA A 207 -27.59 -35.12 20.68
CA ALA A 207 -26.80 -35.38 19.48
C ALA A 207 -26.94 -36.83 18.99
N GLN A 208 -27.06 -37.78 19.93
CA GLN A 208 -27.24 -39.19 19.61
C GLN A 208 -28.61 -39.48 18.99
N ALA A 209 -29.67 -38.85 19.50
CA ALA A 209 -31.01 -38.98 18.93
C ALA A 209 -31.08 -38.52 17.47
N VAL A 210 -30.37 -37.43 17.13
CA VAL A 210 -30.24 -36.97 15.73
C VAL A 210 -29.48 -37.99 14.89
N SER A 211 -28.40 -38.56 15.42
CA SER A 211 -27.61 -39.57 14.71
C SER A 211 -28.41 -40.84 14.44
N GLU A 212 -29.27 -41.27 15.36
CA GLU A 212 -30.19 -42.40 15.18
C GLU A 212 -31.18 -42.15 14.02
N GLU A 213 -31.76 -40.94 13.95
CA GLU A 213 -32.64 -40.54 12.86
C GLU A 213 -31.90 -40.54 11.50
N VAL A 214 -30.65 -40.07 11.48
CA VAL A 214 -29.80 -40.09 10.28
C VAL A 214 -29.47 -41.53 9.86
N PHE A 215 -29.13 -42.42 10.79
CA PHE A 215 -28.96 -43.85 10.50
C PHE A 215 -30.22 -44.48 9.90
N ALA A 216 -31.41 -44.13 10.41
CA ALA A 216 -32.68 -44.63 9.89
C ALA A 216 -32.97 -44.17 8.45
N GLY A 217 -32.49 -42.99 8.06
CA GLY A 217 -32.65 -42.41 6.73
C GLY A 217 -31.53 -42.73 5.73
N TRP A 218 -30.46 -43.41 6.15
CA TRP A 218 -29.27 -43.67 5.33
C TRP A 218 -29.29 -45.09 4.75
N ASP A 219 -29.19 -45.21 3.42
CA ASP A 219 -29.18 -46.49 2.69
C ASP A 219 -27.99 -46.55 1.71
N PRO A 220 -26.85 -47.14 2.12
CA PRO A 220 -25.64 -47.23 1.30
C PRO A 220 -25.82 -48.03 0.00
N LEU A 221 -26.72 -49.02 0.00
CA LEU A 221 -27.02 -49.82 -1.17
C LEU A 221 -27.77 -48.98 -2.21
N ALA A 222 -28.72 -48.15 -1.77
CA ALA A 222 -29.39 -47.20 -2.66
C ALA A 222 -28.43 -46.15 -3.24
N GLN A 223 -27.42 -45.72 -2.47
CA GLN A 223 -26.38 -44.80 -2.94
C GLN A 223 -25.55 -45.41 -4.08
N GLU A 224 -25.15 -46.67 -3.96
CA GLU A 224 -24.43 -47.38 -5.04
C GLU A 224 -25.31 -47.52 -6.30
N GLN A 225 -26.59 -47.84 -6.11
CA GLN A 225 -27.57 -47.90 -7.19
C GLN A 225 -27.79 -46.56 -7.90
N LEU A 226 -27.77 -45.43 -7.17
CA LEU A 226 -27.80 -44.09 -7.77
C LEU A 226 -26.60 -43.84 -8.67
N ARG A 227 -25.38 -44.21 -8.25
CA ARG A 227 -24.17 -44.01 -9.06
C ARG A 227 -24.25 -44.71 -10.42
N HIS A 228 -24.96 -45.82 -10.52
CA HIS A 228 -25.19 -46.52 -11.78
C HIS A 228 -26.08 -45.74 -12.78
N LEU A 229 -26.81 -44.71 -12.35
CA LEU A 229 -27.61 -43.85 -13.23
C LEU A 229 -26.74 -42.90 -14.08
N ARG A 230 -25.49 -42.64 -13.67
CA ARG A 230 -24.63 -41.65 -14.32
C ARG A 230 -24.29 -42.02 -15.77
N THR A 231 -23.88 -43.26 -16.00
CA THR A 231 -23.47 -43.73 -17.34
C THR A 231 -24.57 -43.56 -18.40
N PRO A 232 -25.82 -44.02 -18.18
CA PRO A 232 -26.88 -43.79 -19.16
C PRO A 232 -27.27 -42.30 -19.30
N LEU A 233 -27.18 -41.48 -18.24
CA LEU A 233 -27.40 -40.03 -18.36
C LEU A 233 -26.33 -39.34 -19.23
N GLU A 234 -25.05 -39.68 -19.06
CA GLU A 234 -23.97 -39.14 -19.90
C GLU A 234 -24.14 -39.56 -21.37
N SER A 235 -24.54 -40.81 -21.62
CA SER A 235 -24.87 -41.30 -22.97
C SER A 235 -26.02 -40.52 -23.59
N ALA A 236 -27.05 -40.21 -22.82
CA ALA A 236 -28.20 -39.43 -23.28
C ALA A 236 -27.78 -37.99 -23.63
N ARG A 237 -26.95 -37.36 -22.78
CA ARG A 237 -26.39 -36.01 -23.02
C ARG A 237 -25.54 -35.96 -24.28
N SER A 238 -24.70 -36.96 -24.52
CA SER A 238 -23.89 -37.00 -25.75
C SER A 238 -24.75 -37.09 -27.00
N ALA A 239 -25.79 -37.95 -26.98
CA ALA A 239 -26.68 -38.14 -28.12
C ALA A 239 -27.52 -36.88 -28.41
N GLU A 240 -28.00 -36.17 -27.38
CA GLU A 240 -28.70 -34.89 -27.53
C GLU A 240 -27.79 -33.79 -28.11
N ALA A 241 -26.55 -33.68 -27.62
CA ALA A 241 -25.59 -32.74 -28.18
C ALA A 241 -25.23 -33.05 -29.64
N ASP A 242 -25.28 -34.31 -30.04
CA ASP A 242 -25.04 -34.72 -31.42
C ASP A 242 -26.28 -34.44 -32.30
N GLN A 243 -27.49 -34.68 -31.79
CA GLN A 243 -28.75 -34.28 -32.43
C GLN A 243 -28.76 -32.77 -32.73
N ALA A 244 -28.54 -31.92 -31.74
CA ALA A 244 -28.60 -30.46 -31.90
C ALA A 244 -27.60 -29.95 -32.96
N ARG A 245 -26.39 -30.52 -33.00
CA ARG A 245 -25.39 -30.19 -34.04
C ARG A 245 -25.87 -30.59 -35.43
N LEU A 246 -26.44 -31.79 -35.57
CA LEU A 246 -26.93 -32.30 -36.84
C LEU A 246 -28.11 -31.45 -37.35
N GLU A 247 -29.02 -31.04 -36.47
CA GLU A 247 -30.16 -30.16 -36.79
C GLU A 247 -29.69 -28.75 -37.20
N GLN A 248 -28.67 -28.20 -36.52
CA GLN A 248 -28.07 -26.93 -36.92
C GLN A 248 -27.45 -27.03 -38.32
N GLY A 249 -26.65 -28.07 -38.58
CA GLY A 249 -26.04 -28.31 -39.89
C GLY A 249 -27.08 -28.54 -41.00
N GLU A 250 -28.16 -29.24 -40.69
CA GLU A 250 -29.33 -29.41 -41.57
C GLU A 250 -29.95 -28.06 -41.93
N SER A 251 -30.18 -27.20 -40.93
CA SER A 251 -30.76 -25.87 -41.12
C SER A 251 -29.87 -24.96 -41.98
N GLU A 252 -28.56 -24.95 -41.71
CA GLU A 252 -27.56 -24.21 -42.49
C GLU A 252 -27.51 -24.69 -43.95
N LEU A 253 -27.59 -26.01 -44.18
CA LEU A 253 -27.63 -26.57 -45.54
C LEU A 253 -28.94 -26.25 -46.28
N ARG A 254 -30.07 -26.18 -45.59
CA ARG A 254 -31.35 -25.78 -46.20
C ARG A 254 -31.34 -24.31 -46.59
N ALA A 255 -30.90 -23.43 -45.69
CA ALA A 255 -30.73 -22.01 -45.99
C ALA A 255 -29.78 -21.80 -47.18
N ALA A 256 -28.67 -22.53 -47.21
CA ALA A 256 -27.74 -22.51 -48.32
C ALA A 256 -28.34 -22.99 -49.65
N ALA A 257 -29.20 -24.01 -49.61
CA ALA A 257 -29.90 -24.48 -50.80
C ALA A 257 -30.89 -23.43 -51.35
N GLU A 258 -31.58 -22.70 -50.47
CA GLU A 258 -32.49 -21.60 -50.85
C GLU A 258 -31.72 -20.42 -51.46
N ALA A 259 -30.66 -19.95 -50.79
CA ALA A 259 -29.82 -18.87 -51.30
C ALA A 259 -29.20 -19.19 -52.68
N LEU A 260 -28.84 -20.45 -52.92
CA LEU A 260 -28.35 -20.93 -54.22
C LEU A 260 -29.40 -20.84 -55.34
N GLU A 261 -30.67 -21.10 -55.04
CA GLU A 261 -31.77 -20.98 -56.00
C GLU A 261 -32.09 -19.51 -56.32
N ASP A 262 -32.00 -18.63 -55.32
CA ASP A 262 -32.23 -17.19 -55.47
C ASP A 262 -31.02 -16.46 -56.11
N GLY A 263 -29.90 -17.16 -56.26
CA GLY A 263 -28.69 -16.66 -56.92
C GLY A 263 -27.85 -15.71 -56.05
N GLU A 264 -28.02 -15.81 -54.73
CA GLU A 264 -27.29 -15.04 -53.72
C GLU A 264 -25.85 -15.55 -53.50
N PRO A 265 -24.92 -14.70 -53.03
CA PRO A 265 -23.51 -15.07 -52.86
C PRO A 265 -23.26 -16.10 -51.75
N SER A 266 -22.30 -17.00 -51.99
CA SER A 266 -21.98 -18.18 -51.14
C SER A 266 -21.13 -17.92 -49.89
N GLU A 267 -20.87 -16.66 -49.53
CA GLU A 267 -19.88 -16.31 -48.50
C GLU A 267 -20.25 -16.85 -47.10
N GLU A 268 -21.54 -16.82 -46.75
CA GLU A 268 -22.03 -17.33 -45.46
C GLU A 268 -21.89 -18.85 -45.34
N LEU A 269 -22.05 -19.59 -46.43
CA LEU A 269 -21.89 -21.05 -46.48
C LEU A 269 -20.41 -21.45 -46.32
N ASN A 270 -19.48 -20.68 -46.89
CA ASN A 270 -18.04 -20.91 -46.70
C ASN A 270 -17.66 -20.66 -45.23
N ALA A 271 -18.19 -19.60 -44.61
CA ALA A 271 -17.98 -19.32 -43.20
C ALA A 271 -18.58 -20.42 -42.30
N ALA A 272 -19.77 -20.95 -42.63
CA ALA A 272 -20.38 -22.07 -41.93
C ALA A 272 -19.53 -23.35 -42.03
N ALA A 273 -19.04 -23.69 -43.22
CA ALA A 273 -18.16 -24.84 -43.43
C ALA A 273 -16.85 -24.74 -42.64
N GLU A 274 -16.21 -23.57 -42.61
CA GLU A 274 -15.00 -23.35 -41.81
C GLU A 274 -15.26 -23.45 -40.31
N ARG A 275 -16.39 -22.92 -39.82
CA ARG A 275 -16.79 -23.06 -38.42
C ARG A 275 -17.00 -24.53 -38.05
N ALA A 276 -17.76 -25.25 -38.86
CA ALA A 276 -18.02 -26.67 -38.64
C ALA A 276 -16.73 -27.51 -38.70
N GLU A 277 -15.78 -27.21 -39.59
CA GLU A 277 -14.50 -27.90 -39.63
C GLU A 277 -13.65 -27.66 -38.37
N ARG A 278 -13.62 -26.43 -37.86
CA ARG A 278 -12.95 -26.12 -36.59
C ARG A 278 -13.58 -26.89 -35.43
N GLU A 279 -14.92 -26.94 -35.37
CA GLU A 279 -15.64 -27.69 -34.34
C GLU A 279 -15.42 -29.21 -34.45
N ALA A 280 -15.41 -29.77 -35.66
CA ALA A 280 -15.14 -31.18 -35.89
C ALA A 280 -13.73 -31.58 -35.43
N ARG A 281 -12.73 -30.73 -35.68
CA ARG A 281 -11.35 -30.94 -35.21
C ARG A 281 -11.23 -30.83 -33.69
N ALA A 282 -11.97 -29.91 -33.08
CA ALA A 282 -11.95 -29.69 -31.63
C ALA A 282 -12.69 -30.81 -30.86
N SER A 283 -13.86 -31.23 -31.34
CA SER A 283 -14.72 -32.20 -30.65
C SER A 283 -14.36 -33.65 -30.94
N GLY A 284 -13.80 -33.95 -32.12
CA GLY A 284 -13.49 -35.31 -32.56
C GLY A 284 -14.72 -36.22 -32.75
N ARG A 285 -15.94 -35.67 -32.69
CA ARG A 285 -17.19 -36.44 -32.77
C ARG A 285 -17.59 -36.74 -34.21
N GLU A 286 -18.20 -37.91 -34.41
CA GLU A 286 -18.65 -38.36 -35.73
C GLU A 286 -19.74 -37.45 -36.31
N ALA A 287 -20.69 -36.99 -35.47
CA ALA A 287 -21.72 -36.03 -35.87
C ALA A 287 -21.14 -34.69 -36.37
N ALA A 288 -20.17 -34.12 -35.65
CA ALA A 288 -19.51 -32.88 -36.04
C ALA A 288 -18.72 -33.05 -37.35
N GLN A 289 -18.07 -34.20 -37.55
CA GLN A 289 -17.39 -34.52 -38.81
C GLN A 289 -18.39 -34.65 -39.98
N ALA A 290 -19.55 -35.26 -39.75
CA ALA A 290 -20.60 -35.39 -40.77
C ALA A 290 -21.13 -34.02 -41.22
N VAL A 291 -21.41 -33.11 -40.26
CA VAL A 291 -21.84 -31.73 -40.55
C VAL A 291 -20.77 -30.97 -41.34
N ALA A 292 -19.51 -31.01 -40.88
CA ALA A 292 -18.40 -30.32 -41.53
C ALA A 292 -18.18 -30.80 -42.98
N GLN A 293 -18.23 -32.11 -43.21
CA GLN A 293 -18.11 -32.68 -44.55
C GLN A 293 -19.28 -32.26 -45.46
N ALA A 294 -20.51 -32.27 -44.94
CA ALA A 294 -21.70 -31.89 -45.69
C ALA A 294 -21.68 -30.40 -46.10
N LEU A 295 -21.35 -29.51 -45.17
CA LEU A 295 -21.22 -28.07 -45.43
C LEU A 295 -20.07 -27.74 -46.38
N ALA A 296 -18.91 -28.39 -46.22
CA ALA A 296 -17.77 -28.19 -47.12
C ALA A 296 -18.08 -28.65 -48.56
N GLN A 297 -18.81 -29.76 -48.72
CA GLN A 297 -19.26 -30.21 -50.05
C GLN A 297 -20.25 -29.23 -50.68
N ALA A 298 -21.21 -28.71 -49.89
CA ALA A 298 -22.17 -27.71 -50.37
C ALA A 298 -21.47 -26.39 -50.76
N ALA A 299 -20.51 -25.94 -49.96
CA ALA A 299 -19.67 -24.77 -50.23
C ALA A 299 -18.90 -24.91 -51.56
N ALA A 300 -18.22 -26.05 -51.75
CA ALA A 300 -17.47 -26.32 -52.97
C ALA A 300 -18.37 -26.39 -54.22
N SER A 301 -19.53 -27.06 -54.11
CA SER A 301 -20.51 -27.12 -55.20
C SER A 301 -21.05 -25.73 -55.55
N SER A 302 -21.32 -24.89 -54.55
CA SER A 302 -21.78 -23.51 -54.72
C SER A 302 -20.77 -22.64 -55.48
N GLN A 303 -19.49 -22.67 -55.10
CA GLN A 303 -18.42 -21.91 -55.78
C GLN A 303 -18.24 -22.31 -57.25
N SER A 304 -18.50 -23.58 -57.58
CA SER A 304 -18.34 -24.11 -58.93
C SER A 304 -19.52 -23.82 -59.86
N ALA A 305 -20.65 -23.33 -59.33
CA ALA A 305 -21.87 -23.12 -60.09
C ALA A 305 -21.86 -21.76 -60.83
N SER A 306 -21.66 -21.80 -62.16
CA SER A 306 -21.52 -20.61 -63.02
C SER A 306 -22.79 -20.24 -63.80
N ASN A 307 -23.80 -21.10 -63.79
CA ASN A 307 -25.07 -20.89 -64.48
C ASN A 307 -26.24 -21.44 -63.65
N GLU A 308 -27.46 -21.09 -64.07
CA GLU A 308 -28.69 -21.45 -63.36
C GLU A 308 -28.86 -22.95 -63.16
N GLU A 309 -28.55 -23.77 -64.16
CA GLU A 309 -28.67 -25.24 -64.08
C GLU A 309 -27.69 -25.84 -63.08
N GLN A 310 -26.46 -25.31 -63.01
CA GLN A 310 -25.46 -25.73 -62.01
C GLN A 310 -25.83 -25.27 -60.60
N ARG A 311 -26.45 -24.09 -60.44
CA ARG A 311 -26.94 -23.61 -59.14
C ARG A 311 -28.07 -24.47 -58.61
N GLN A 312 -29.03 -24.84 -59.47
CA GLN A 312 -30.10 -25.77 -59.10
C GLN A 312 -29.58 -27.16 -58.73
N ALA A 313 -28.54 -27.65 -59.43
CA ALA A 313 -27.90 -28.92 -59.08
C ALA A 313 -27.17 -28.86 -57.72
N ALA A 314 -26.48 -27.75 -57.43
CA ALA A 314 -25.82 -27.52 -56.14
C ALA A 314 -26.83 -27.40 -54.98
N ALA A 315 -27.94 -26.69 -55.20
CA ALA A 315 -29.05 -26.59 -54.25
C ALA A 315 -29.68 -27.97 -53.96
N ALA A 316 -29.90 -28.78 -55.00
CA ALA A 316 -30.42 -30.15 -54.84
C ALA A 316 -29.45 -31.05 -54.04
N GLN A 317 -28.13 -30.88 -54.23
CA GLN A 317 -27.12 -31.60 -53.46
C GLN A 317 -27.10 -31.16 -51.99
N ALA A 318 -27.20 -29.86 -51.72
CA ALA A 318 -27.29 -29.32 -50.36
C ALA A 318 -28.56 -29.81 -49.64
N ARG A 319 -29.72 -29.85 -50.31
CA ARG A 319 -30.96 -30.44 -49.76
C ARG A 319 -30.82 -31.91 -49.43
N LYS A 320 -30.20 -32.69 -50.32
CA LYS A 320 -29.96 -34.11 -50.05
C LYS A 320 -29.05 -34.31 -48.83
N ALA A 321 -27.99 -33.50 -48.71
CA ALA A 321 -27.11 -33.54 -47.55
C ALA A 321 -27.86 -33.15 -46.27
N ALA A 322 -28.73 -32.14 -46.32
CA ALA A 322 -29.60 -31.77 -45.20
C ALA A 322 -30.54 -32.93 -44.79
N ASP A 323 -31.16 -33.63 -45.75
CA ASP A 323 -32.02 -34.79 -45.45
C ASP A 323 -31.24 -35.96 -44.83
N ASP A 324 -29.99 -36.17 -45.24
CA ASP A 324 -29.12 -37.19 -44.65
C ASP A 324 -28.70 -36.82 -43.22
N LEU A 325 -28.42 -35.54 -42.93
CA LEU A 325 -28.20 -35.04 -41.57
C LEU A 325 -29.47 -35.16 -40.71
N ALA A 326 -30.64 -34.85 -41.25
CA ALA A 326 -31.93 -34.98 -40.56
C ALA A 326 -32.19 -36.42 -40.09
N ARG A 327 -31.83 -37.43 -40.91
CA ARG A 327 -31.93 -38.85 -40.51
C ARG A 327 -30.98 -39.20 -39.39
N GLN A 328 -29.75 -38.68 -39.43
CA GLN A 328 -28.77 -38.89 -38.36
C GLN A 328 -29.22 -38.21 -37.06
N ALA A 329 -29.76 -36.99 -37.14
CA ALA A 329 -30.35 -36.28 -36.01
C ALA A 329 -31.49 -37.11 -35.38
N SER A 330 -32.38 -37.69 -36.20
CA SER A 330 -33.44 -38.57 -35.72
C SER A 330 -32.91 -39.85 -35.03
N SER A 331 -31.79 -40.42 -35.51
CA SER A 331 -31.14 -41.56 -34.85
C SER A 331 -30.57 -41.16 -33.48
N ALA A 332 -29.85 -40.03 -33.41
CA ALA A 332 -29.32 -39.50 -32.17
C ALA A 332 -30.44 -39.17 -31.16
N ALA A 333 -31.57 -38.64 -31.63
CA ALA A 333 -32.76 -38.43 -30.80
C ALA A 333 -33.32 -39.73 -30.20
N GLN A 334 -33.35 -40.82 -30.99
CA GLN A 334 -33.80 -42.13 -30.52
C GLN A 334 -32.84 -42.74 -29.48
N GLU A 335 -31.54 -42.57 -29.68
CA GLU A 335 -30.51 -43.01 -28.73
C GLU A 335 -30.61 -42.26 -27.40
N SER A 336 -30.79 -40.94 -27.46
CA SER A 336 -31.04 -40.11 -26.27
C SER A 336 -32.30 -40.56 -25.53
N ALA A 337 -33.42 -40.76 -26.24
CA ALA A 337 -34.68 -41.21 -25.66
C ALA A 337 -34.56 -42.61 -25.01
N ALA A 338 -33.86 -43.55 -25.64
CA ALA A 338 -33.64 -44.89 -25.10
C ALA A 338 -32.79 -44.86 -23.82
N ALA A 339 -31.75 -44.02 -23.79
CA ALA A 339 -30.90 -43.83 -22.62
C ALA A 339 -31.66 -43.19 -21.46
N ARG A 340 -32.54 -42.19 -21.73
CA ARG A 340 -33.43 -41.60 -20.71
C ARG A 340 -34.40 -42.62 -20.11
N GLU A 341 -35.00 -43.46 -20.94
CA GLU A 341 -35.92 -44.51 -20.47
C GLU A 341 -35.18 -45.55 -19.61
N GLN A 342 -33.94 -45.88 -19.97
CA GLN A 342 -33.09 -46.72 -19.14
C GLN A 342 -32.85 -46.10 -17.76
N VAL A 343 -32.54 -44.80 -17.67
CA VAL A 343 -32.39 -44.09 -16.38
C VAL A 343 -33.69 -44.15 -15.58
N ARG A 344 -34.84 -43.86 -16.19
CA ARG A 344 -36.15 -43.91 -15.51
C ARG A 344 -36.44 -45.29 -14.93
N SER A 345 -36.15 -46.35 -15.67
CA SER A 345 -36.36 -47.73 -15.22
C SER A 345 -35.50 -48.11 -14.01
N LEU A 346 -34.26 -47.61 -13.96
CA LEU A 346 -33.31 -47.84 -12.88
C LEU A 346 -33.60 -46.96 -11.65
N ALA A 347 -34.05 -45.72 -11.86
CA ALA A 347 -34.36 -44.77 -10.80
C ALA A 347 -35.69 -45.08 -10.09
N LYS A 348 -36.66 -45.71 -10.77
CA LYS A 348 -37.99 -45.98 -10.20
C LYS A 348 -37.99 -46.77 -8.88
N PRO A 349 -37.31 -47.93 -8.75
CA PRO A 349 -37.28 -48.65 -7.47
C PRO A 349 -36.55 -47.88 -6.37
N LEU A 350 -35.71 -46.90 -6.72
CA LEU A 350 -35.05 -46.01 -5.76
C LEU A 350 -36.02 -44.93 -5.28
N ALA A 351 -36.75 -44.28 -6.19
CA ALA A 351 -37.70 -43.22 -5.90
C ALA A 351 -38.83 -43.66 -4.95
N GLU A 352 -39.20 -44.95 -4.98
CA GLU A 352 -40.20 -45.52 -4.06
C GLU A 352 -39.69 -45.64 -2.60
N LYS A 353 -38.39 -45.46 -2.34
CA LYS A 353 -37.82 -45.47 -0.98
C LYS A 353 -38.02 -44.13 -0.29
N ASN A 354 -38.57 -44.14 0.92
CA ASN A 354 -38.72 -42.93 1.74
C ASN A 354 -37.42 -42.53 2.46
N ASN A 355 -36.36 -42.25 1.68
CA ASN A 355 -35.05 -41.89 2.20
C ASN A 355 -34.34 -40.86 1.30
N ALA A 356 -33.12 -40.44 1.69
CA ALA A 356 -32.36 -39.45 0.93
C ALA A 356 -32.08 -39.90 -0.52
N ALA A 357 -31.82 -41.19 -0.73
CA ALA A 357 -31.58 -41.74 -2.06
C ALA A 357 -32.83 -41.78 -2.93
N GLY A 358 -34.00 -42.06 -2.35
CA GLY A 358 -35.26 -41.97 -3.07
C GLY A 358 -35.61 -40.56 -3.52
N ARG A 359 -35.40 -39.56 -2.66
CA ARG A 359 -35.60 -38.14 -3.05
C ARG A 359 -34.66 -37.68 -4.16
N THR A 360 -33.42 -38.18 -4.19
CA THR A 360 -32.51 -37.92 -5.32
C THR A 360 -33.00 -38.61 -6.59
N ALA A 361 -33.43 -39.87 -6.50
CA ALA A 361 -33.96 -40.60 -7.64
C ALA A 361 -35.23 -39.95 -8.22
N GLU A 362 -36.12 -39.44 -7.37
CA GLU A 362 -37.32 -38.68 -7.75
C GLU A 362 -36.94 -37.41 -8.51
N ARG A 363 -36.04 -36.59 -7.96
CA ARG A 363 -35.55 -35.37 -8.65
C ARG A 363 -34.87 -35.66 -9.99
N VAL A 364 -34.11 -36.76 -10.08
CA VAL A 364 -33.52 -37.22 -11.35
C VAL A 364 -34.62 -37.64 -12.34
N GLN A 365 -35.73 -38.24 -11.87
CA GLN A 365 -36.86 -38.58 -12.74
C GLN A 365 -37.63 -37.34 -13.20
N ASP A 366 -37.88 -36.40 -12.31
CA ASP A 366 -38.58 -35.14 -12.59
C ASP A 366 -37.81 -34.31 -13.62
N ALA A 367 -36.48 -34.17 -13.43
CA ALA A 367 -35.62 -33.49 -14.40
C ALA A 367 -35.60 -34.19 -15.77
N LEU A 368 -35.92 -35.48 -15.84
CA LEU A 368 -36.03 -36.21 -17.10
C LEU A 368 -37.41 -36.12 -17.75
N GLU A 369 -38.41 -35.45 -17.15
CA GLU A 369 -39.72 -35.25 -17.78
C GLU A 369 -39.62 -34.37 -19.03
N GLU A 370 -38.81 -33.31 -18.96
CA GLU A 370 -38.55 -32.43 -20.09
C GLU A 370 -37.35 -32.91 -20.92
N PRO A 371 -37.47 -32.91 -22.25
CA PRO A 371 -36.44 -33.47 -23.11
C PRO A 371 -35.20 -32.61 -23.26
N GLU A 372 -35.04 -31.49 -22.56
CA GLU A 372 -33.86 -30.60 -22.65
C GLU A 372 -33.04 -30.58 -21.34
N ASN A 373 -33.49 -31.28 -20.29
CA ASN A 373 -32.98 -31.14 -18.92
C ASN A 373 -32.06 -32.29 -18.46
N ILE A 374 -31.37 -33.00 -19.38
CA ILE A 374 -30.42 -34.07 -18.99
C ILE A 374 -29.30 -33.52 -18.10
N GLN A 375 -28.84 -32.31 -18.37
CA GLN A 375 -27.79 -31.69 -17.55
C GLN A 375 -28.27 -31.47 -16.11
N GLU A 376 -29.51 -31.03 -15.94
CA GLU A 376 -30.13 -30.88 -14.62
C GLU A 376 -30.24 -32.24 -13.90
N ALA A 377 -30.63 -33.30 -14.60
CA ALA A 377 -30.67 -34.66 -14.04
C ALA A 377 -29.27 -35.17 -13.60
N LEU A 378 -28.22 -34.86 -14.35
CA LEU A 378 -26.83 -35.15 -13.95
C LEU A 378 -26.42 -34.36 -12.72
N ASP A 379 -26.76 -33.07 -12.67
CA ASP A 379 -26.41 -32.20 -11.55
C ASP A 379 -27.16 -32.60 -10.27
N GLU A 380 -28.44 -33.00 -10.36
CA GLU A 380 -29.20 -33.54 -9.24
C GLU A 380 -28.62 -34.87 -8.74
N LEU A 381 -28.19 -35.74 -9.66
CA LEU A 381 -27.52 -37.00 -9.30
C LEU A 381 -26.19 -36.76 -8.57
N ASP A 382 -25.37 -35.85 -9.08
CA ASP A 382 -24.08 -35.53 -8.48
C ASP A 382 -24.25 -34.87 -7.12
N ARG A 383 -25.17 -33.90 -7.00
CA ARG A 383 -25.53 -33.28 -5.72
C ARG A 383 -26.04 -34.31 -4.71
N GLY A 384 -26.94 -35.20 -5.13
CA GLY A 384 -27.52 -36.21 -4.25
C GLY A 384 -26.52 -37.29 -3.81
N THR A 385 -25.67 -37.78 -4.71
CA THR A 385 -24.65 -38.79 -4.37
C THR A 385 -23.52 -38.22 -3.51
N ALA A 386 -23.14 -36.95 -3.72
CA ALA A 386 -22.20 -36.23 -2.86
C ALA A 386 -22.78 -35.99 -1.46
N ALA A 387 -24.02 -35.50 -1.37
CA ALA A 387 -24.70 -35.27 -0.10
C ALA A 387 -24.76 -36.55 0.75
N GLN A 388 -25.09 -37.70 0.16
CA GLN A 388 -25.12 -38.97 0.88
C GLN A 388 -23.74 -39.46 1.34
N SER A 389 -22.68 -39.17 0.56
CA SER A 389 -21.31 -39.47 0.96
C SER A 389 -20.88 -38.61 2.15
N GLN A 390 -21.29 -37.35 2.17
CA GLN A 390 -21.06 -36.44 3.28
C GLN A 390 -21.85 -36.88 4.51
N THR A 391 -23.09 -37.35 4.36
CA THR A 391 -23.88 -37.90 5.47
C THR A 391 -23.15 -39.07 6.14
N ALA A 392 -22.59 -40.01 5.36
CA ALA A 392 -21.84 -41.14 5.92
C ALA A 392 -20.62 -40.69 6.74
N GLN A 393 -19.84 -39.73 6.21
CA GLN A 393 -18.66 -39.18 6.90
C GLN A 393 -19.04 -38.38 8.15
N ALA A 394 -20.10 -37.58 8.07
CA ALA A 394 -20.61 -36.82 9.21
C ALA A 394 -21.13 -37.74 10.31
N LEU A 395 -21.76 -38.87 9.95
CA LEU A 395 -22.24 -39.86 10.89
C LEU A 395 -21.10 -40.59 11.58
N GLU A 396 -20.09 -41.04 10.82
CA GLU A 396 -18.85 -41.60 11.39
C GLU A 396 -18.19 -40.63 12.38
N ALA A 397 -17.97 -39.38 11.96
CA ALA A 397 -17.33 -38.36 12.78
C ALA A 397 -18.15 -38.03 14.04
N SER A 398 -19.49 -37.92 13.91
CA SER A 398 -20.40 -37.69 15.03
C SER A 398 -20.30 -38.81 16.08
N GLN A 399 -20.33 -40.07 15.64
CA GLN A 399 -20.23 -41.22 16.55
C GLN A 399 -18.84 -41.35 17.20
N ASP A 400 -17.76 -41.12 16.45
CA ASP A 400 -16.39 -41.11 16.99
C ASP A 400 -16.19 -39.99 18.02
N GLN A 401 -16.76 -38.80 17.76
CA GLN A 401 -16.74 -37.69 18.70
C GLN A 401 -17.53 -38.03 19.98
N ALA A 402 -18.76 -38.53 19.84
CA ALA A 402 -19.60 -38.93 20.97
C ALA A 402 -18.91 -40.01 21.82
N ALA A 403 -18.25 -41.00 21.21
CA ALA A 403 -17.48 -42.01 21.92
C ALA A 403 -16.29 -41.40 22.69
N THR A 404 -15.60 -40.43 22.09
CA THR A 404 -14.47 -39.74 22.71
C THR A 404 -14.89 -38.88 23.89
N GLU A 405 -15.99 -38.15 23.76
CA GLU A 405 -16.58 -37.37 24.84
C GLU A 405 -17.09 -38.27 25.97
N THR A 406 -17.72 -39.40 25.63
CA THR A 406 -18.15 -40.40 26.63
C THR A 406 -16.96 -40.98 27.41
N ARG A 407 -15.83 -41.28 26.75
CA ARG A 407 -14.57 -41.67 27.43
C ARG A 407 -14.07 -40.60 28.38
N ALA A 408 -14.17 -39.34 27.99
CA ALA A 408 -13.73 -38.22 28.82
C ALA A 408 -14.62 -38.13 30.08
N LEU A 409 -15.94 -38.24 29.90
CA LEU A 409 -16.91 -38.29 30.99
C LEU A 409 -16.69 -39.50 31.90
N GLU A 410 -16.34 -40.68 31.38
CA GLU A 410 -16.02 -41.85 32.19
C GLU A 410 -14.83 -41.60 33.13
N ARG A 411 -13.76 -40.99 32.62
CA ARG A 411 -12.58 -40.62 33.42
C ARG A 411 -12.91 -39.55 34.46
N GLU A 412 -13.72 -38.57 34.08
CA GLU A 412 -14.16 -37.50 34.96
C GLU A 412 -15.06 -38.06 36.08
N ALA A 413 -15.98 -38.98 35.77
CA ALA A 413 -16.79 -39.72 36.73
C ALA A 413 -15.94 -40.53 37.71
N ALA A 414 -14.90 -41.23 37.22
CA ALA A 414 -13.94 -41.93 38.09
C ALA A 414 -13.21 -40.96 39.04
N SER A 415 -12.83 -39.78 38.56
CA SER A 415 -12.20 -38.74 39.41
C SER A 415 -13.16 -38.14 40.44
N ALA A 416 -14.45 -38.02 40.11
CA ALA A 416 -15.49 -37.56 41.03
C ALA A 416 -15.81 -38.63 42.10
N ALA A 417 -15.73 -39.91 41.72
CA ALA A 417 -15.80 -41.05 42.63
C ALA A 417 -14.70 -41.01 43.70
N GLU A 418 -13.45 -40.79 43.29
CA GLU A 418 -12.30 -40.69 44.20
C GLU A 418 -12.43 -39.52 45.18
N ARG A 419 -13.16 -38.47 44.80
CA ARG A 419 -13.49 -37.32 45.64
C ARG A 419 -14.71 -37.54 46.55
N ASN A 420 -15.29 -38.75 46.59
CA ASN A 420 -16.54 -39.10 47.29
C ASN A 420 -17.73 -38.21 46.91
N GLN A 421 -17.76 -37.69 45.68
CA GLN A 421 -18.85 -36.81 45.22
C GLN A 421 -20.06 -37.60 44.69
N VAL A 422 -19.87 -38.88 44.31
CA VAL A 422 -20.91 -39.76 43.76
C VAL A 422 -20.91 -41.08 44.53
N GLU A 423 -22.01 -41.43 45.23
CA GLU A 423 -22.10 -42.68 46.00
C GLU A 423 -22.19 -43.93 45.09
N ASN A 424 -22.83 -43.82 43.93
CA ASN A 424 -22.99 -44.89 42.93
C ASN A 424 -22.02 -44.77 41.73
N ALA A 425 -20.78 -44.33 41.96
CA ALA A 425 -19.84 -44.07 40.87
C ALA A 425 -19.53 -45.29 39.99
N GLU A 426 -19.59 -46.51 40.53
CA GLU A 426 -19.39 -47.75 39.76
C GLU A 426 -20.50 -47.96 38.71
N ALA A 427 -21.76 -47.63 39.05
CA ALA A 427 -22.89 -47.75 38.13
C ALA A 427 -22.81 -46.72 37.00
N LEU A 428 -22.42 -45.48 37.34
CA LEU A 428 -22.17 -44.42 36.36
C LEU A 428 -21.04 -44.79 35.39
N ALA A 429 -19.90 -45.25 35.91
CA ALA A 429 -18.76 -45.66 35.08
C ALA A 429 -19.12 -46.84 34.15
N SER A 430 -19.86 -47.83 34.67
CA SER A 430 -20.34 -48.96 33.85
C SER A 430 -21.25 -48.50 32.71
N ALA A 431 -22.18 -47.58 32.98
CA ALA A 431 -23.09 -47.06 31.96
C ALA A 431 -22.33 -46.25 30.87
N LEU A 432 -21.34 -45.45 31.24
CA LEU A 432 -20.52 -44.70 30.30
C LEU A 432 -19.62 -45.62 29.46
N SER A 433 -19.04 -46.66 30.06
CA SER A 433 -18.24 -47.65 29.34
C SER A 433 -19.06 -48.43 28.31
N GLU A 434 -20.29 -48.83 28.69
CA GLU A 434 -21.24 -49.46 27.76
C GLU A 434 -21.61 -48.51 26.61
N ALA A 435 -21.93 -47.25 26.92
CA ALA A 435 -22.24 -46.24 25.91
C ALA A 435 -21.10 -46.05 24.91
N GLN A 436 -19.87 -45.91 25.42
CA GLN A 436 -18.68 -45.75 24.59
C GLN A 436 -18.49 -46.93 23.61
N VAL A 437 -18.57 -48.18 24.10
CA VAL A 437 -18.38 -49.37 23.24
C VAL A 437 -19.42 -49.42 22.13
N SER A 438 -20.67 -49.09 22.45
CA SER A 438 -21.76 -49.03 21.48
C SER A 438 -21.59 -47.90 20.46
N LEU A 439 -21.10 -46.73 20.87
CA LEU A 439 -20.82 -45.61 19.96
C LEU A 439 -19.64 -45.90 19.00
N GLU A 440 -18.57 -46.54 19.48
CA GLU A 440 -17.46 -46.98 18.62
C GLU A 440 -17.92 -48.03 17.59
N ALA A 441 -18.80 -48.95 17.99
CA ALA A 441 -19.40 -49.92 17.08
C ALA A 441 -20.28 -49.23 16.02
N ALA A 442 -21.02 -48.18 16.41
CA ALA A 442 -21.83 -47.38 15.50
C ALA A 442 -20.96 -46.62 14.48
N ALA A 443 -19.85 -46.01 14.92
CA ALA A 443 -18.89 -45.33 14.04
C ALA A 443 -18.26 -46.30 13.03
N GLU A 444 -17.82 -47.47 13.48
CA GLU A 444 -17.24 -48.49 12.60
C GLU A 444 -18.28 -49.04 11.59
N ALA A 445 -19.54 -49.20 12.01
CA ALA A 445 -20.62 -49.59 11.12
C ALA A 445 -20.92 -48.50 10.07
N ALA A 446 -20.88 -47.22 10.44
CA ALA A 446 -20.97 -46.11 9.48
C ALA A 446 -19.81 -46.13 8.48
N ARG A 447 -18.57 -46.33 8.94
CA ARG A 447 -17.39 -46.47 8.08
C ARG A 447 -17.51 -47.63 7.09
N GLN A 448 -18.09 -48.75 7.53
CA GLN A 448 -18.28 -49.95 6.71
C GLN A 448 -19.53 -49.91 5.81
N GLY A 449 -20.34 -48.86 5.86
CA GLY A 449 -21.58 -48.81 5.06
C GLY A 449 -22.69 -49.73 5.59
N GLN A 450 -22.70 -50.03 6.89
CA GLN A 450 -23.65 -50.95 7.54
C GLN A 450 -24.69 -50.17 8.36
N ALA A 451 -25.66 -49.56 7.67
CA ALA A 451 -26.66 -48.70 8.31
C ALA A 451 -27.47 -49.38 9.44
N GLU A 452 -27.93 -50.62 9.24
CA GLU A 452 -28.73 -51.35 10.25
C GLU A 452 -27.91 -51.67 11.52
N ALA A 453 -26.66 -52.14 11.36
CA ALA A 453 -25.78 -52.43 12.48
C ALA A 453 -25.36 -51.15 13.22
N GLY A 454 -25.15 -50.05 12.48
CA GLY A 454 -24.83 -48.75 13.04
C GLY A 454 -25.99 -48.18 13.86
N ARG A 455 -27.22 -48.32 13.36
CA ARG A 455 -28.44 -47.95 14.08
C ARG A 455 -28.60 -48.70 15.39
N GLU A 456 -28.51 -50.04 15.37
CA GLU A 456 -28.66 -50.86 16.58
C GLU A 456 -27.60 -50.50 17.64
N SER A 457 -26.36 -50.26 17.19
CA SER A 457 -25.27 -49.83 18.07
C SER A 457 -25.51 -48.41 18.62
N ALA A 458 -26.04 -47.50 17.81
CA ALA A 458 -26.39 -46.14 18.21
C ALA A 458 -27.51 -46.11 19.26
N GLU A 459 -28.56 -46.92 19.08
CA GLU A 459 -29.68 -47.07 20.04
C GLU A 459 -29.18 -47.60 21.40
N GLN A 460 -28.32 -48.63 21.40
CA GLN A 460 -27.71 -49.16 22.63
C GLN A 460 -26.84 -48.12 23.35
N GLY A 461 -26.08 -47.31 22.60
CA GLY A 461 -25.30 -46.21 23.14
C GLY A 461 -26.16 -45.17 23.85
N GLN A 462 -27.30 -44.80 23.24
CA GLN A 462 -28.25 -43.86 23.81
C GLN A 462 -28.89 -44.37 25.11
N GLU A 463 -29.33 -45.63 25.16
CA GLU A 463 -29.90 -46.23 26.38
C GLU A 463 -28.88 -46.25 27.54
N ALA A 464 -27.61 -46.46 27.24
CA ALA A 464 -26.53 -46.42 28.21
C ALA A 464 -26.26 -44.98 28.71
N LEU A 465 -26.25 -43.98 27.82
CA LEU A 465 -26.14 -42.57 28.22
C LEU A 465 -27.32 -42.12 29.10
N GLN A 466 -28.55 -42.55 28.80
CA GLN A 466 -29.73 -42.23 29.64
C GLN A 466 -29.64 -42.83 31.04
N ARG A 467 -29.07 -44.04 31.19
CA ARG A 467 -28.77 -44.62 32.50
C ARG A 467 -27.72 -43.80 33.26
N ALA A 468 -26.66 -43.36 32.58
CA ALA A 468 -25.65 -42.47 33.18
C ALA A 468 -26.26 -41.15 33.67
N LEU A 469 -27.17 -40.54 32.88
CA LEU A 469 -27.89 -39.33 33.27
C LEU A 469 -28.74 -39.53 34.54
N ALA A 470 -29.40 -40.69 34.70
CA ALA A 470 -30.19 -41.00 35.88
C ALA A 470 -29.33 -41.06 37.16
N GLU A 471 -28.13 -41.67 37.09
CA GLU A 471 -27.20 -41.73 38.22
C GLU A 471 -26.68 -40.34 38.62
N ILE A 472 -26.39 -39.47 37.65
CA ILE A 472 -25.96 -38.09 37.91
C ILE A 472 -27.07 -37.25 38.54
N ASN A 473 -28.32 -37.39 38.09
CA ASN A 473 -29.45 -36.69 38.69
C ASN A 473 -29.65 -37.08 40.16
N GLN A 474 -29.45 -38.35 40.50
CA GLN A 474 -29.49 -38.80 41.89
C GLN A 474 -28.34 -38.18 42.72
N ALA A 475 -27.11 -38.19 42.18
CA ALA A 475 -25.96 -37.59 42.85
C ALA A 475 -26.12 -36.08 43.09
N LEU A 476 -26.77 -35.38 42.15
CA LEU A 476 -27.12 -33.95 42.27
C LEU A 476 -28.12 -33.67 43.39
N GLU A 477 -29.14 -34.52 43.54
CA GLU A 477 -30.13 -34.40 44.63
C GLU A 477 -29.44 -34.56 45.99
N GLU A 478 -28.58 -35.57 46.13
CA GLU A 478 -27.82 -35.80 47.36
C GLU A 478 -26.81 -34.69 47.66
N ALA A 479 -26.09 -34.17 46.66
CA ALA A 479 -25.15 -33.06 46.82
C ALA A 479 -25.86 -31.76 47.24
N ASN A 480 -27.06 -31.52 46.70
CA ASN A 480 -27.88 -30.39 47.10
C ASN A 480 -28.40 -30.49 48.53
N ASP A 481 -28.73 -31.70 49.01
CA ASP A 481 -29.14 -31.93 50.40
C ASP A 481 -27.99 -31.76 51.41
N ARG A 482 -26.74 -31.99 50.98
CA ARG A 482 -25.53 -31.79 51.82
C ARG A 482 -25.07 -30.33 51.89
N ALA A 483 -25.48 -29.49 50.94
CA ALA A 483 -25.09 -28.07 50.91
C ALA A 483 -25.74 -27.30 52.09
N ASP A 484 -24.97 -26.46 52.77
CA ASP A 484 -25.40 -25.76 53.99
C ASP A 484 -26.52 -24.76 53.67
N GLY A 485 -27.78 -25.15 53.94
CA GLY A 485 -28.97 -24.37 53.58
C GLY A 485 -29.02 -22.98 54.19
N ALA A 486 -28.28 -22.72 55.27
CA ALA A 486 -28.17 -21.41 55.90
C ALA A 486 -27.34 -20.41 55.07
N GLU A 487 -26.21 -20.83 54.50
CA GLU A 487 -25.38 -19.96 53.64
C GLU A 487 -26.09 -19.66 52.31
N ARG A 488 -26.78 -20.66 51.75
CA ARG A 488 -27.61 -20.49 50.54
C ARG A 488 -28.72 -19.46 50.76
N ALA A 489 -29.42 -19.53 51.89
CA ALA A 489 -30.46 -18.58 52.25
C ALA A 489 -29.91 -17.14 52.42
N GLN A 490 -28.69 -16.98 52.94
CA GLN A 490 -28.05 -15.66 53.06
C GLN A 490 -27.67 -15.07 51.70
N LEU A 491 -27.15 -15.86 50.76
CA LEU A 491 -26.86 -15.39 49.41
C LEU A 491 -28.14 -15.01 48.67
N GLN A 492 -29.21 -15.78 48.85
CA GLN A 492 -30.52 -15.46 48.30
C GLN A 492 -31.05 -14.13 48.86
N GLU A 493 -30.97 -13.91 50.17
CA GLU A 493 -31.39 -12.65 50.79
C GLU A 493 -30.58 -11.44 50.29
N ARG A 494 -29.25 -11.60 50.12
CA ARG A 494 -28.41 -10.54 49.52
C ARG A 494 -28.79 -10.24 48.08
N GLN A 495 -29.14 -11.27 47.29
CA GLN A 495 -29.60 -11.11 45.93
C GLN A 495 -30.93 -10.35 45.86
N ASP A 496 -31.87 -10.67 46.74
CA ASP A 496 -33.16 -9.98 46.84
C ASP A 496 -33.00 -8.51 47.23
N GLN A 497 -32.13 -8.23 48.22
CA GLN A 497 -31.82 -6.86 48.65
C GLN A 497 -31.18 -6.03 47.52
N LEU A 498 -30.27 -6.65 46.75
CA LEU A 498 -29.66 -5.99 45.60
C LEU A 498 -30.69 -5.71 44.51
N ALA A 499 -31.58 -6.66 44.19
CA ALA A 499 -32.66 -6.47 43.23
C ALA A 499 -33.62 -5.32 43.65
N GLU A 500 -33.87 -5.15 44.95
CA GLU A 500 -34.64 -4.01 45.46
C GLU A 500 -33.88 -2.68 45.28
N LYS A 501 -32.57 -2.66 45.58
CA LYS A 501 -31.70 -1.48 45.37
C LYS A 501 -31.65 -1.08 43.88
N ILE A 502 -31.57 -2.04 42.97
CA ILE A 502 -31.63 -1.78 41.52
C ILE A 502 -32.96 -1.15 41.12
N GLY A 503 -34.08 -1.65 41.64
CA GLY A 503 -35.39 -1.04 41.41
C GLY A 503 -35.45 0.42 41.86
N GLN A 504 -34.85 0.74 43.02
CA GLN A 504 -34.75 2.12 43.51
C GLN A 504 -33.86 3.01 42.64
N LEU A 505 -32.75 2.47 42.11
CA LEU A 505 -31.90 3.19 41.15
C LEU A 505 -32.67 3.47 39.84
N GLY A 506 -33.47 2.52 39.36
CA GLY A 506 -34.34 2.70 38.20
C GLY A 506 -35.39 3.81 38.37
N GLU A 507 -35.89 4.02 39.60
CA GLU A 507 -36.79 5.14 39.91
C GLU A 507 -36.08 6.50 39.99
N GLN A 508 -34.77 6.50 40.27
CA GLN A 508 -33.94 7.69 40.38
C GLN A 508 -33.28 8.10 39.05
N ALA A 509 -33.11 7.16 38.11
CA ALA A 509 -32.56 7.41 36.78
C ALA A 509 -33.20 8.61 36.02
N PRO A 510 -34.53 8.85 36.08
CA PRO A 510 -35.16 10.03 35.49
C PRO A 510 -34.70 11.40 36.01
N GLN A 511 -33.97 11.45 37.11
CA GLN A 511 -33.49 12.69 37.72
C GLN A 511 -32.06 13.05 37.25
N GLY A 512 -31.39 12.13 36.56
CA GLY A 512 -30.08 12.36 35.94
C GLY A 512 -30.13 13.40 34.82
N SER A 513 -28.99 14.03 34.58
CA SER A 513 -28.78 14.97 33.48
C SER A 513 -28.45 14.21 32.20
N MET A 514 -29.39 13.40 31.72
CA MET A 514 -29.21 12.52 30.57
C MET A 514 -30.30 12.69 29.51
N THR A 515 -30.01 12.30 28.27
CA THR A 515 -30.97 12.36 27.16
C THR A 515 -32.17 11.43 27.42
N PRO A 516 -33.36 11.72 26.85
CA PRO A 516 -34.52 10.85 27.01
C PRO A 516 -34.32 9.42 26.48
N SER A 517 -33.45 9.24 25.47
CA SER A 517 -33.11 7.92 24.93
C SER A 517 -32.26 7.14 25.94
N ALA A 518 -31.18 7.74 26.42
CA ALA A 518 -30.31 7.15 27.43
C ALA A 518 -31.08 6.83 28.72
N GLN A 519 -31.98 7.72 29.14
CA GLN A 519 -32.85 7.48 30.29
C GLN A 519 -33.72 6.22 30.11
N GLY A 520 -34.28 6.03 28.91
CA GLY A 520 -35.07 4.85 28.57
C GLY A 520 -34.23 3.56 28.57
N GLU A 521 -33.01 3.62 28.05
CA GLU A 521 -32.07 2.49 28.02
C GLU A 521 -31.60 2.12 29.42
N VAL A 522 -31.18 3.10 30.24
CA VAL A 522 -30.81 2.89 31.65
C VAL A 522 -31.97 2.24 32.41
N GLN A 523 -33.19 2.76 32.24
CA GLN A 523 -34.35 2.19 32.93
C GLN A 523 -34.70 0.78 32.46
N GLY A 524 -34.59 0.52 31.15
CA GLY A 524 -34.77 -0.81 30.55
C GLY A 524 -33.76 -1.81 31.08
N SER A 525 -32.48 -1.50 30.96
CA SER A 525 -31.39 -2.35 31.46
C SER A 525 -31.45 -2.56 32.97
N LEU A 526 -31.83 -1.56 33.76
CA LEU A 526 -32.03 -1.76 35.21
C LEU A 526 -33.23 -2.65 35.53
N SER A 527 -34.31 -2.56 34.75
CA SER A 527 -35.47 -3.45 34.90
C SER A 527 -35.10 -4.89 34.53
N GLU A 528 -34.36 -5.10 33.44
CA GLU A 528 -33.89 -6.41 33.01
C GLU A 528 -32.88 -6.99 34.02
N ALA A 529 -31.94 -6.18 34.52
CA ALA A 529 -31.03 -6.57 35.59
C ALA A 529 -31.80 -7.01 36.84
N GLN A 530 -32.83 -6.25 37.24
CA GLN A 530 -33.68 -6.60 38.38
C GLN A 530 -34.40 -7.94 38.16
N GLU A 531 -34.96 -8.19 36.97
CA GLU A 531 -35.63 -9.45 36.64
C GLU A 531 -34.65 -10.63 36.67
N SER A 532 -33.47 -10.50 36.05
CA SER A 532 -32.41 -11.50 36.09
C SER A 532 -31.95 -11.78 37.53
N MET A 533 -31.85 -10.76 38.39
CA MET A 533 -31.51 -10.94 39.81
C MET A 533 -32.62 -11.67 40.58
N GLN A 534 -33.90 -11.38 40.33
CA GLN A 534 -35.03 -12.08 40.95
C GLN A 534 -35.10 -13.55 40.48
N GLN A 535 -34.83 -13.78 39.19
CA GLN A 535 -34.73 -15.12 38.63
C GLN A 535 -33.59 -15.90 39.28
N ALA A 536 -32.40 -15.29 39.39
CA ALA A 536 -31.27 -15.89 40.10
C ALA A 536 -31.61 -16.22 41.56
N SER A 537 -32.29 -15.33 42.28
CA SER A 537 -32.78 -15.59 43.64
C SER A 537 -33.70 -16.83 43.70
N SER A 538 -34.66 -16.93 42.77
CA SER A 538 -35.56 -18.09 42.71
C SER A 538 -34.83 -19.40 42.40
N GLN A 539 -33.81 -19.35 41.54
CA GLN A 539 -32.98 -20.49 41.14
C GLN A 539 -31.97 -20.89 42.24
N MET A 540 -31.57 -19.98 43.12
CA MET A 540 -30.78 -20.29 44.32
C MET A 540 -31.58 -21.03 45.40
N GLY A 541 -32.91 -21.06 45.30
CA GLY A 541 -33.79 -21.76 46.24
C GLY A 541 -33.59 -23.28 46.27
N SER A 542 -34.23 -23.95 47.24
CA SER A 542 -33.98 -25.37 47.60
C SER A 542 -34.26 -26.44 46.52
N LYS A 543 -34.69 -26.04 45.32
CA LYS A 543 -34.96 -26.93 44.17
C LYS A 543 -34.46 -26.38 42.83
N GLY A 544 -33.79 -25.23 42.84
CA GLY A 544 -33.27 -24.61 41.62
C GLY A 544 -31.84 -25.06 41.30
N SER A 545 -31.47 -24.89 40.03
CA SER A 545 -30.13 -25.16 39.50
C SER A 545 -29.19 -24.02 39.86
N GLN A 546 -28.04 -24.34 40.46
CA GLN A 546 -27.05 -23.32 40.83
C GLN A 546 -26.38 -22.70 39.60
N SER A 547 -26.14 -23.51 38.57
CA SER A 547 -25.66 -23.06 37.27
C SER A 547 -26.60 -22.05 36.62
N ASP A 548 -27.92 -22.27 36.69
CA ASP A 548 -28.89 -21.34 36.12
C ASP A 548 -28.89 -20.02 36.89
N ALA A 549 -28.80 -20.07 38.22
CA ALA A 549 -28.67 -18.88 39.05
C ALA A 549 -27.42 -18.06 38.70
N GLN A 550 -26.28 -18.72 38.51
CA GLN A 550 -25.03 -18.07 38.10
C GLN A 550 -25.15 -17.44 36.70
N LYS A 551 -25.87 -18.08 35.78
CA LYS A 551 -26.13 -17.53 34.45
C LYS A 551 -26.96 -16.25 34.54
N SER A 552 -28.08 -16.29 35.25
CA SER A 552 -28.90 -15.10 35.47
C SER A 552 -28.16 -14.02 36.27
N GLN A 553 -27.22 -14.39 37.15
CA GLN A 553 -26.34 -13.43 37.82
C GLN A 553 -25.39 -12.72 36.85
N ARG A 554 -24.85 -13.42 35.85
CA ARG A 554 -24.00 -12.83 34.81
C ARG A 554 -24.80 -11.94 33.86
N GLU A 555 -25.97 -12.40 33.44
CA GLU A 555 -26.91 -11.57 32.65
C GLU A 555 -27.22 -10.26 33.38
N ALA A 556 -27.46 -10.30 34.69
CA ALA A 556 -27.64 -9.09 35.49
C ALA A 556 -26.40 -8.18 35.52
N ILE A 557 -25.17 -8.73 35.52
CA ILE A 557 -23.94 -7.94 35.43
C ILE A 557 -23.86 -7.23 34.07
N ASP A 558 -24.11 -7.96 32.99
CA ASP A 558 -24.07 -7.40 31.64
C ASP A 558 -25.08 -6.26 31.48
N GLN A 559 -26.29 -6.43 32.01
CA GLN A 559 -27.34 -5.40 32.02
C GLN A 559 -26.95 -4.19 32.87
N LEU A 560 -26.33 -4.39 34.03
CA LEU A 560 -25.83 -3.28 34.83
C LEU A 560 -24.67 -2.54 34.16
N GLU A 561 -23.79 -3.23 33.43
CA GLU A 561 -22.74 -2.59 32.64
C GLU A 561 -23.33 -1.78 31.49
N GLN A 562 -24.36 -2.29 30.82
CA GLN A 562 -25.09 -1.55 29.80
C GLN A 562 -25.77 -0.30 30.38
N ALA A 563 -26.44 -0.43 31.52
CA ALA A 563 -27.03 0.71 32.22
C ALA A 563 -25.97 1.75 32.62
N ARG A 564 -24.76 1.31 33.04
CA ARG A 564 -23.67 2.22 33.37
C ARG A 564 -23.18 2.99 32.15
N ARG A 565 -22.94 2.30 31.03
CA ARG A 565 -22.51 2.95 29.78
C ARG A 565 -23.56 3.93 29.27
N ALA A 566 -24.83 3.52 29.21
CA ALA A 566 -25.92 4.40 28.78
C ALA A 566 -26.06 5.63 29.70
N ALA A 567 -25.84 5.47 31.01
CA ALA A 567 -25.83 6.59 31.95
C ALA A 567 -24.65 7.56 31.71
N GLU A 568 -23.44 7.05 31.48
CA GLU A 568 -22.22 7.83 31.23
C GLU A 568 -22.24 8.54 29.86
N GLU A 569 -22.66 7.82 28.81
CA GLU A 569 -22.70 8.30 27.43
C GLU A 569 -23.87 9.29 27.21
N GLY A 570 -24.98 9.08 27.92
CA GLY A 570 -26.19 9.86 27.76
C GLY A 570 -26.16 11.27 28.34
N ILE A 571 -25.04 11.75 28.91
CA ILE A 571 -24.97 13.02 29.62
C ILE A 571 -25.13 14.20 28.64
N GLU A 572 -26.16 15.03 28.87
CA GLU A 572 -26.47 16.20 28.02
C GLU A 572 -26.31 17.52 28.81
N PRO A 573 -25.81 18.60 28.18
CA PRO A 573 -25.84 19.97 28.71
C PRO A 573 -27.22 20.39 29.23
N GLN A 574 -27.34 20.74 30.52
CA GLN A 574 -28.61 21.13 31.13
C GLN A 574 -28.78 22.63 31.30
N THR A 575 -27.68 23.36 31.54
CA THR A 575 -27.73 24.81 31.76
C THR A 575 -27.54 25.60 30.46
N PRO A 576 -28.07 26.83 30.36
CA PRO A 576 -27.82 27.70 29.22
C PRO A 576 -26.32 27.91 28.94
N GLU A 577 -25.51 28.02 29.99
CA GLU A 577 -24.06 28.18 29.88
C GLU A 577 -23.37 26.93 29.34
N GLN A 578 -23.84 25.72 29.69
CA GLN A 578 -23.31 24.47 29.15
C GLN A 578 -23.68 24.30 27.67
N LYS A 579 -24.91 24.68 27.29
CA LYS A 579 -25.37 24.67 25.89
C LYS A 579 -24.60 25.67 25.02
N GLU A 580 -24.31 26.85 25.57
CA GLU A 580 -23.47 27.85 24.89
C GLU A 580 -22.05 27.33 24.67
N ARG A 581 -21.45 26.65 25.66
CA ARG A 581 -20.13 26.01 25.49
C ARG A 581 -20.12 24.89 24.46
N ALA A 582 -21.14 24.02 24.44
CA ALA A 582 -21.28 22.98 23.42
C ALA A 582 -21.39 23.61 22.02
N GLN A 583 -22.16 24.69 21.89
CA GLN A 583 -22.30 25.43 20.64
C GLN A 583 -20.98 26.11 20.22
N GLU A 584 -20.23 26.71 21.14
CA GLU A 584 -18.89 27.25 20.87
C GLU A 584 -17.91 26.15 20.40
N GLN A 585 -18.02 24.93 20.94
CA GLN A 585 -17.22 23.79 20.49
C GLN A 585 -17.64 23.33 19.08
N ALA A 586 -18.95 23.27 18.80
CA ALA A 586 -19.46 22.93 17.47
C ALA A 586 -18.99 23.93 16.40
N GLU A 587 -19.01 25.23 16.71
CA GLU A 587 -18.50 26.27 15.80
C GLU A 587 -17.00 26.11 15.52
N ARG A 588 -16.22 25.63 16.51
CA ARG A 588 -14.80 25.30 16.30
C ARG A 588 -14.61 24.05 15.45
N GLN A 589 -15.43 23.02 15.64
CA GLN A 589 -15.42 21.83 14.79
C GLN A 589 -15.72 22.15 13.33
N GLU A 590 -16.72 23.00 13.07
CA GLU A 590 -17.04 23.42 11.70
C GLU A 590 -15.87 24.22 11.08
N ALA A 591 -15.17 25.04 11.88
CA ALA A 591 -13.96 25.74 11.41
C ALA A 591 -12.83 24.76 11.05
N ILE A 592 -12.59 23.74 11.89
CA ILE A 592 -11.58 22.69 11.62
C ILE A 592 -11.92 21.95 10.33
N LYS A 593 -13.18 21.55 10.14
CA LYS A 593 -13.67 20.95 8.90
C LYS A 593 -13.46 21.84 7.68
N GLU A 594 -13.81 23.12 7.74
CA GLU A 594 -13.60 24.06 6.62
C GLU A 594 -12.11 24.15 6.24
N MET A 595 -11.24 24.22 7.25
CA MET A 595 -9.79 24.25 7.05
C MET A 595 -9.26 22.93 6.47
N LEU A 596 -9.74 21.77 6.93
CA LEU A 596 -9.36 20.46 6.36
C LEU A 596 -9.76 20.33 4.89
N LEU A 597 -10.95 20.83 4.51
CA LEU A 597 -11.39 20.85 3.11
C LEU A 597 -10.59 21.83 2.24
N GLU A 598 -10.16 22.96 2.80
CA GLU A 598 -9.28 23.90 2.12
C GLU A 598 -7.88 23.30 1.92
N LEU A 599 -7.33 22.64 2.94
CA LEU A 599 -6.05 21.93 2.85
C LEU A 599 -6.09 20.76 1.87
N ALA A 600 -7.18 20.00 1.84
CA ALA A 600 -7.35 18.92 0.87
C ALA A 600 -7.29 19.46 -0.56
N LYS A 601 -7.96 20.59 -0.84
CA LYS A 601 -7.89 21.26 -2.16
C LYS A 601 -6.50 21.80 -2.47
N LEU A 602 -5.85 22.44 -1.51
CA LEU A 602 -4.48 22.93 -1.67
C LEU A 602 -3.51 21.77 -1.96
N ASN A 603 -3.74 20.59 -1.37
CA ASN A 603 -2.96 19.40 -1.66
C ASN A 603 -3.24 18.85 -3.07
N GLU A 604 -4.50 18.86 -3.53
CA GLU A 604 -4.86 18.46 -4.90
C GLU A 604 -4.29 19.38 -5.98
N GLU A 605 -4.09 20.67 -5.67
CA GLU A 605 -3.52 21.66 -6.59
C GLU A 605 -1.99 21.52 -6.79
N ARG A 606 -1.32 20.63 -6.05
CA ARG A 606 0.12 20.35 -6.17
C ARG A 606 0.43 19.49 -7.38
N ASP A 607 1.70 19.49 -7.81
CA ASP A 607 2.15 18.66 -8.91
C ASP A 607 2.40 17.21 -8.45
N SER A 608 1.53 16.28 -8.89
CA SER A 608 1.56 14.84 -8.58
C SER A 608 1.43 14.48 -7.08
N PRO A 609 0.38 14.95 -6.38
CA PRO A 609 0.19 14.66 -4.96
C PRO A 609 -0.12 13.18 -4.73
N LEU A 610 0.32 12.63 -3.60
CA LEU A 610 -0.20 11.35 -3.14
C LEU A 610 -1.67 11.50 -2.72
N PRO A 611 -2.54 10.50 -2.98
CA PRO A 611 -3.90 10.54 -2.48
C PRO A 611 -3.92 10.64 -0.96
N GLN A 612 -4.63 11.63 -0.42
CA GLN A 612 -4.76 11.88 1.02
C GLN A 612 -6.19 11.57 1.50
N PRO A 613 -6.63 10.30 1.51
CA PRO A 613 -8.00 9.93 1.91
C PRO A 613 -8.29 10.25 3.38
N ASN A 614 -7.25 10.39 4.21
CA ASN A 614 -7.39 10.67 5.63
C ASN A 614 -7.83 12.12 5.90
N LEU A 615 -7.52 13.07 5.02
CA LEU A 615 -8.02 14.46 5.13
C LEU A 615 -9.54 14.55 4.91
N GLU A 616 -10.07 13.83 3.92
CA GLU A 616 -11.52 13.81 3.66
C GLU A 616 -12.29 13.12 4.79
N LYS A 617 -11.74 12.02 5.32
CA LYS A 617 -12.31 11.35 6.49
C LYS A 617 -12.29 12.28 7.71
N ALA A 618 -11.18 12.99 7.95
CA ALA A 618 -11.06 13.91 9.08
C ALA A 618 -12.11 15.01 9.01
N ALA A 619 -12.36 15.56 7.81
CA ALA A 619 -13.43 16.53 7.60
C ALA A 619 -14.84 15.94 7.84
N SER A 620 -15.05 14.66 7.52
CA SER A 620 -16.32 13.96 7.81
C SER A 620 -16.51 13.77 9.31
N SER A 621 -15.50 13.25 10.02
CA SER A 621 -15.54 13.04 11.48
C SER A 621 -15.70 14.37 12.22
N ALA A 622 -15.03 15.45 11.79
CA ALA A 622 -15.24 16.80 12.34
C ALA A 622 -16.68 17.31 12.13
N SER A 623 -17.28 17.04 10.97
CA SER A 623 -18.69 17.37 10.72
C SER A 623 -19.64 16.60 11.64
N GLU A 624 -19.40 15.31 11.84
CA GLU A 624 -20.19 14.46 12.73
C GLU A 624 -20.02 14.86 14.21
N ALA A 625 -18.81 15.30 14.60
CA ALA A 625 -18.54 15.87 15.91
C ALA A 625 -19.33 17.16 16.14
N SER A 626 -19.33 18.07 15.15
CA SER A 626 -20.10 19.32 15.18
C SER A 626 -21.60 19.07 15.36
N GLU A 627 -22.17 18.17 14.54
CA GLU A 627 -23.59 17.78 14.63
C GLU A 627 -23.92 17.19 16.01
N SER A 628 -23.05 16.32 16.55
CA SER A 628 -23.24 15.72 17.88
C SER A 628 -23.22 16.77 19.00
N LEU A 629 -22.31 17.76 18.91
CA LEU A 629 -22.24 18.88 19.87
C LEU A 629 -23.49 19.77 19.80
N GLU A 630 -24.03 20.02 18.60
CA GLU A 630 -25.28 20.79 18.42
C GLU A 630 -26.50 20.05 18.98
N GLU A 631 -26.54 18.72 18.83
CA GLU A 631 -27.58 17.86 19.38
C GLU A 631 -27.44 17.66 20.90
N GLY A 632 -26.29 18.02 21.48
CA GLY A 632 -25.98 17.89 22.90
C GLY A 632 -25.45 16.51 23.31
N ASP A 633 -25.15 15.64 22.34
CA ASP A 633 -24.49 14.35 22.57
C ASP A 633 -22.98 14.55 22.71
N LEU A 634 -22.57 14.86 23.94
CA LEU A 634 -21.16 15.10 24.25
C LEU A 634 -20.31 13.83 24.10
N SER A 635 -20.89 12.63 24.25
CA SER A 635 -20.19 11.35 24.15
C SER A 635 -19.76 11.06 22.73
N GLN A 636 -20.74 11.09 21.82
CA GLN A 636 -20.50 10.89 20.41
C GLN A 636 -19.58 11.97 19.85
N ALA A 637 -19.76 13.23 20.26
CA ALA A 637 -18.86 14.33 19.90
C ALA A 637 -17.39 14.01 20.24
N GLN A 638 -17.09 13.63 21.48
CA GLN A 638 -15.72 13.32 21.90
C GLN A 638 -15.10 12.16 21.13
N GLN A 639 -15.90 11.13 20.81
CA GLN A 639 -15.42 10.00 20.03
C GLN A 639 -15.09 10.41 18.59
N GLN A 640 -15.91 11.26 17.99
CA GLN A 640 -15.64 11.80 16.65
C GLN A 640 -14.45 12.74 16.65
N GLU A 641 -14.27 13.54 17.70
CA GLU A 641 -13.09 14.39 17.90
C GLU A 641 -11.80 13.56 17.95
N GLU A 642 -11.82 12.42 18.65
CA GLU A 642 -10.69 11.49 18.68
C GLU A 642 -10.39 10.87 17.31
N GLN A 643 -11.43 10.52 16.55
CA GLN A 643 -11.26 10.00 15.18
C GLN A 643 -10.68 11.05 14.24
N THR A 644 -11.15 12.30 14.31
CA THR A 644 -10.59 13.44 13.58
C THR A 644 -9.11 13.61 13.92
N GLU A 645 -8.76 13.65 15.21
CA GLU A 645 -7.37 13.78 15.70
C GLU A 645 -6.48 12.67 15.12
N GLN A 646 -6.96 11.41 15.15
CA GLN A 646 -6.23 10.27 14.59
C GLN A 646 -6.02 10.39 13.08
N GLN A 647 -7.05 10.75 12.34
CA GLN A 647 -6.99 10.84 10.87
C GLN A 647 -6.11 12.01 10.41
N ILE A 648 -6.08 13.12 11.16
CA ILE A 648 -5.13 14.21 10.91
C ILE A 648 -3.68 13.72 11.11
N ARG A 649 -3.41 12.94 12.17
CA ARG A 649 -2.08 12.36 12.40
C ARG A 649 -1.65 11.37 11.33
N GLU A 650 -2.56 10.51 10.88
CA GLU A 650 -2.28 9.60 9.77
C GLU A 650 -1.97 10.38 8.48
N ALA A 651 -2.69 11.47 8.20
CA ALA A 651 -2.38 12.35 7.07
C ALA A 651 -1.02 13.06 7.23
N LEU A 652 -0.63 13.44 8.45
CA LEU A 652 0.68 14.02 8.74
C LEU A 652 1.82 13.04 8.45
N ASP A 653 1.65 11.78 8.85
CA ASP A 653 2.62 10.71 8.58
C ASP A 653 2.75 10.48 7.06
N ASP A 654 1.62 10.40 6.33
CA ASP A 654 1.60 10.24 4.87
C ASP A 654 2.33 11.42 4.16
N LEU A 655 2.12 12.65 4.63
CA LEU A 655 2.78 13.84 4.09
C LEU A 655 4.27 13.92 4.47
N GLU A 656 4.68 13.37 5.61
CA GLU A 656 6.09 13.26 6.00
C GLU A 656 6.84 12.28 5.09
N GLU A 657 6.25 11.13 4.79
CA GLU A 657 6.82 10.18 3.82
C GLU A 657 6.96 10.81 2.42
N GLU A 658 5.96 11.62 2.02
CA GLU A 658 6.02 12.40 0.78
C GLU A 658 7.15 13.44 0.81
N GLU A 659 7.32 14.14 1.94
CA GLU A 659 8.39 15.13 2.12
C GLU A 659 9.77 14.49 1.95
N GLU A 660 9.98 13.32 2.56
CA GLU A 660 11.22 12.56 2.41
C GLU A 660 11.48 12.13 0.96
N GLN A 661 10.44 11.81 0.20
CA GLN A 661 10.56 11.50 -1.24
C GLN A 661 10.99 12.73 -2.04
N TYR A 662 10.32 13.88 -1.86
CA TYR A 662 10.70 15.12 -2.54
C TYR A 662 12.10 15.60 -2.13
N GLN A 663 12.49 15.44 -0.86
CA GLN A 663 13.84 15.77 -0.40
C GLN A 663 14.90 14.88 -1.07
N ARG A 664 14.62 13.58 -1.24
CA ARG A 664 15.50 12.67 -2.00
C ARG A 664 15.64 13.11 -3.46
N LEU A 665 14.52 13.39 -4.13
CA LEU A 665 14.51 13.88 -5.52
C LEU A 665 15.28 15.20 -5.67
N ARG A 666 15.08 16.16 -4.74
CA ARG A 666 15.83 17.43 -4.70
C ARG A 666 17.34 17.18 -4.62
N GLN A 667 17.78 16.28 -3.75
CA GLN A 667 19.19 15.97 -3.60
C GLN A 667 19.78 15.27 -4.83
N GLU A 668 19.04 14.35 -5.44
CA GLU A 668 19.46 13.68 -6.68
C GLU A 668 19.64 14.68 -7.83
N GLU A 669 18.68 15.58 -8.03
CA GLU A 669 18.76 16.62 -9.05
C GLU A 669 19.92 17.59 -8.78
N LEU A 670 20.14 17.95 -7.50
CA LEU A 670 21.27 18.78 -7.12
C LEU A 670 22.62 18.09 -7.37
N LEU A 671 22.76 16.81 -7.03
CA LEU A 671 23.94 16.01 -7.34
C LEU A 671 24.19 15.95 -8.84
N PHE A 672 23.15 15.72 -9.62
CA PHE A 672 23.22 15.67 -11.08
C PHE A 672 23.71 17.01 -11.65
N ARG A 673 23.11 18.13 -11.22
CA ARG A 673 23.50 19.49 -11.65
C ARG A 673 24.95 19.81 -11.31
N VAL A 674 25.40 19.40 -10.12
CA VAL A 674 26.79 19.58 -9.70
C VAL A 674 27.74 18.71 -10.55
N ALA A 675 27.38 17.46 -10.84
CA ALA A 675 28.18 16.55 -11.67
C ALA A 675 28.32 17.07 -13.11
N GLU A 676 27.24 17.57 -13.71
CA GLU A 676 27.28 18.18 -15.04
C GLU A 676 28.15 19.43 -15.09
N GLU A 677 28.05 20.33 -14.10
CA GLU A 677 28.87 21.54 -14.09
C GLU A 677 30.36 21.19 -13.89
N VAL A 678 30.67 20.17 -13.09
CA VAL A 678 32.04 19.64 -12.95
C VAL A 678 32.55 19.04 -14.27
N GLN A 679 31.72 18.30 -14.99
CA GLN A 679 32.06 17.77 -16.32
C GLN A 679 32.28 18.90 -17.34
N ALA A 680 31.44 19.93 -17.35
CA ALA A 680 31.62 21.09 -18.21
C ALA A 680 32.93 21.85 -17.89
N MET A 681 33.26 22.01 -16.61
CA MET A 681 34.54 22.58 -16.18
C MET A 681 35.74 21.74 -16.66
N LEU A 682 35.65 20.41 -16.61
CA LEU A 682 36.70 19.51 -17.11
C LEU A 682 36.92 19.68 -18.62
N GLU A 683 35.84 19.69 -19.41
CA GLU A 683 35.92 19.85 -20.86
C GLU A 683 36.55 21.20 -21.25
N MET A 684 36.10 22.29 -20.60
CA MET A 684 36.70 23.61 -20.79
C MET A 684 38.18 23.63 -20.40
N LEU A 685 38.53 23.02 -19.26
CA LEU A 685 39.90 22.95 -18.78
C LEU A 685 40.81 22.22 -19.76
N GLU A 686 40.41 21.05 -20.27
CA GLU A 686 41.18 20.24 -21.20
C GLU A 686 41.48 20.99 -22.51
N GLU A 687 40.51 21.76 -23.01
CA GLU A 687 40.72 22.63 -24.17
C GLU A 687 41.80 23.69 -23.88
N GLN A 688 41.72 24.37 -22.74
CA GLN A 688 42.68 25.40 -22.38
C GLN A 688 44.08 24.84 -22.04
N MET A 689 44.16 23.63 -21.49
CA MET A 689 45.41 22.90 -21.27
C MET A 689 46.12 22.61 -22.60
N ARG A 690 45.40 22.09 -23.60
CA ARG A 690 45.94 21.88 -24.95
C ARG A 690 46.43 23.18 -25.56
N ALA A 691 45.64 24.25 -25.45
CA ALA A 691 46.04 25.57 -25.92
C ALA A 691 47.32 26.07 -25.23
N THR A 692 47.47 25.83 -23.92
CA THR A 692 48.67 26.19 -23.15
C THR A 692 49.90 25.45 -23.66
N GLN A 693 49.80 24.12 -23.83
CA GLN A 693 50.89 23.28 -24.35
C GLN A 693 51.31 23.69 -25.77
N GLU A 694 50.36 23.97 -26.66
CA GLU A 694 50.66 24.45 -28.01
C GLU A 694 51.38 25.79 -28.01
N ILE A 695 50.93 26.72 -27.15
CA ILE A 695 51.57 28.04 -27.01
C ILE A 695 53.00 27.87 -26.47
N ASP A 696 53.22 26.98 -25.50
CA ASP A 696 54.53 26.74 -24.92
C ASP A 696 55.50 26.07 -25.92
N ALA A 697 55.04 25.04 -26.63
CA ALA A 697 55.80 24.40 -27.71
C ALA A 697 56.18 25.39 -28.82
N SER A 698 55.31 26.36 -29.13
CA SER A 698 55.61 27.40 -30.12
C SER A 698 56.71 28.41 -29.70
N ARG A 699 57.09 28.39 -28.41
CA ARG A 699 58.11 29.27 -27.82
C ARG A 699 59.49 28.65 -27.72
N GLU A 700 59.62 27.34 -27.95
CA GLU A 700 60.86 26.59 -27.73
C GLU A 700 62.09 27.32 -28.32
N GLY A 701 63.02 27.71 -27.46
CA GLY A 701 64.23 28.46 -27.81
C GLY A 701 64.13 29.99 -27.88
N ARG A 702 62.99 30.62 -27.53
CA ARG A 702 62.82 32.09 -27.50
C ARG A 702 62.72 32.64 -26.08
N THR A 703 63.54 33.62 -25.75
CA THR A 703 63.52 34.33 -24.45
C THR A 703 62.47 35.44 -24.34
N ARG A 704 61.75 35.78 -25.43
CA ARG A 704 60.70 36.82 -25.43
C ARG A 704 59.43 36.31 -26.09
N VAL A 705 58.30 36.52 -25.41
CA VAL A 705 56.96 36.17 -25.90
C VAL A 705 56.56 37.06 -27.08
N SER A 706 56.14 36.44 -28.18
CA SER A 706 55.69 37.13 -29.38
C SER A 706 54.36 37.86 -29.15
N ARG A 707 54.01 38.82 -30.01
CA ARG A 707 52.74 39.55 -29.87
C ARG A 707 51.52 38.64 -30.06
N SER A 708 51.60 37.67 -30.97
CA SER A 708 50.53 36.69 -31.18
C SER A 708 50.35 35.79 -29.96
N ASP A 709 51.45 35.33 -29.35
CA ASP A 709 51.38 34.42 -28.19
C ASP A 709 50.89 35.14 -26.93
N ARG A 710 51.16 36.45 -26.78
CA ARG A 710 50.58 37.26 -25.71
C ARG A 710 49.06 37.39 -25.82
N VAL A 711 48.55 37.52 -27.05
CA VAL A 711 47.10 37.58 -27.30
C VAL A 711 46.46 36.22 -26.98
N ARG A 712 47.06 35.12 -27.47
CA ARG A 712 46.58 33.76 -27.17
C ARG A 712 46.56 33.50 -25.66
N LEU A 713 47.66 33.76 -24.94
CA LEU A 713 47.69 33.57 -23.49
C LEU A 713 46.71 34.45 -22.73
N ARG A 714 46.50 35.70 -23.17
CA ARG A 714 45.52 36.58 -22.53
C ARG A 714 44.09 36.03 -22.69
N ASN A 715 43.78 35.43 -23.83
CA ASN A 715 42.50 34.78 -24.04
C ASN A 715 42.38 33.52 -23.16
N THR A 716 43.37 32.63 -23.18
CA THR A 716 43.40 31.43 -22.33
C THR A 716 43.33 31.78 -20.83
N SER A 717 44.01 32.85 -20.40
CA SER A 717 43.92 33.38 -19.02
C SER A 717 42.49 33.78 -18.64
N ARG A 718 41.74 34.44 -19.53
CA ARG A 718 40.33 34.78 -19.30
C ARG A 718 39.43 33.56 -19.23
N GLU A 719 39.70 32.54 -20.05
CA GLU A 719 38.95 31.28 -19.98
C GLU A 719 39.19 30.58 -18.63
N PHE A 720 40.43 30.59 -18.11
CA PHE A 720 40.69 30.08 -16.75
C PHE A 720 39.98 30.90 -15.65
N GLU A 721 39.84 32.23 -15.80
CA GLU A 721 39.01 33.03 -14.89
C GLU A 721 37.52 32.63 -14.96
N ALA A 722 37.01 32.32 -16.16
CA ALA A 722 35.63 31.87 -16.34
C ALA A 722 35.37 30.50 -15.69
N ILE A 723 36.30 29.54 -15.82
CA ILE A 723 36.23 28.24 -15.14
C ILE A 723 36.29 28.45 -13.61
N ALA A 724 37.13 29.36 -13.11
CA ALA A 724 37.20 29.67 -11.68
C ALA A 724 35.87 30.22 -11.13
N GLN A 725 35.17 31.07 -11.90
CA GLN A 725 33.86 31.59 -11.50
C GLN A 725 32.81 30.48 -11.39
N ARG A 726 32.79 29.54 -12.33
CA ARG A 726 31.93 28.34 -12.27
C ARG A 726 32.25 27.47 -11.05
N ALA A 727 33.54 27.24 -10.77
CA ALA A 727 33.97 26.52 -9.57
C ALA A 727 33.46 27.22 -8.28
N SER A 728 33.51 28.55 -8.22
CA SER A 728 32.95 29.28 -7.07
C SER A 728 31.44 29.09 -6.92
N GLN A 729 30.68 29.00 -8.02
CA GLN A 729 29.23 28.76 -7.97
C GLN A 729 28.93 27.34 -7.47
N VAL A 730 29.62 26.33 -8.02
CA VAL A 730 29.51 24.93 -7.59
C VAL A 730 29.86 24.77 -6.11
N ARG A 731 30.95 25.42 -5.64
CA ARG A 731 31.30 25.44 -4.22
C ARG A 731 30.16 25.98 -3.36
N GLY A 732 29.52 27.06 -3.79
CA GLY A 732 28.40 27.68 -3.08
C GLY A 732 27.20 26.75 -2.95
N ALA A 733 26.89 25.97 -4.00
CA ALA A 733 25.81 24.98 -3.97
C ALA A 733 26.13 23.83 -3.01
N ILE A 734 27.32 23.22 -3.13
CA ILE A 734 27.73 22.07 -2.30
C ILE A 734 27.85 22.46 -0.82
N ALA A 735 28.34 23.67 -0.51
CA ALA A 735 28.53 24.10 0.87
C ALA A 735 27.22 24.28 1.65
N LYS A 736 26.12 24.66 0.97
CA LYS A 736 24.79 24.79 1.59
C LYS A 736 24.24 23.45 2.07
N GLU A 737 24.63 22.36 1.43
CA GLU A 737 24.18 21.00 1.72
C GLU A 737 25.09 20.27 2.73
N GLY A 738 26.07 20.96 3.33
CA GLY A 738 26.89 20.42 4.43
C GLY A 738 28.02 19.47 4.03
N VAL A 739 28.35 19.38 2.73
CA VAL A 739 29.43 18.49 2.23
C VAL A 739 30.78 19.20 2.23
N ALA A 740 31.43 19.22 3.39
CA ALA A 740 32.63 20.03 3.65
C ALA A 740 33.85 19.61 2.82
N VAL A 741 34.07 18.31 2.59
CA VAL A 741 35.24 17.81 1.86
C VAL A 741 35.16 18.16 0.37
N PHE A 742 33.98 17.99 -0.24
CA PHE A 742 33.76 18.32 -1.65
C PHE A 742 33.91 19.82 -1.89
N ALA A 743 33.34 20.65 -1.00
CA ALA A 743 33.48 22.11 -1.09
C ALA A 743 34.94 22.57 -1.01
N GLU A 744 35.80 21.88 -0.22
CA GLU A 744 37.22 22.21 -0.13
C GLU A 744 38.00 21.83 -1.40
N ILE A 745 37.67 20.69 -2.04
CA ILE A 745 38.28 20.31 -3.32
C ILE A 745 37.98 21.38 -4.39
N VAL A 746 36.71 21.79 -4.50
CA VAL A 746 36.31 22.85 -5.45
C VAL A 746 36.97 24.18 -5.12
N ARG A 747 37.15 24.50 -3.82
CA ARG A 747 37.90 25.69 -3.40
C ARG A 747 39.37 25.64 -3.83
N ASN A 748 40.03 24.50 -3.73
CA ASN A 748 41.41 24.33 -4.20
C ASN A 748 41.50 24.51 -5.72
N VAL A 749 40.54 23.93 -6.46
CA VAL A 749 40.41 24.11 -7.91
C VAL A 749 40.26 25.60 -8.27
N GLU A 750 39.34 26.31 -7.62
CA GLU A 750 39.13 27.75 -7.82
C GLU A 750 40.43 28.55 -7.57
N ALA A 751 41.09 28.31 -6.44
CA ALA A 751 42.31 29.03 -6.07
C ALA A 751 43.45 28.81 -7.07
N ASP A 752 43.66 27.57 -7.52
CA ASP A 752 44.69 27.22 -8.49
C ASP A 752 44.35 27.80 -9.88
N LEU A 753 43.08 27.79 -10.31
CA LEU A 753 42.63 28.42 -11.56
C LEU A 753 42.85 29.94 -11.58
N VAL A 754 42.50 30.63 -10.49
CA VAL A 754 42.75 32.08 -10.34
C VAL A 754 44.25 32.39 -10.43
N ARG A 755 45.08 31.54 -9.82
CA ARG A 755 46.54 31.68 -9.87
C ARG A 755 47.09 31.46 -11.27
N ILE A 756 46.64 30.41 -11.97
CA ILE A 756 46.99 30.13 -13.37
C ILE A 756 46.62 31.33 -14.24
N ALA A 757 45.40 31.84 -14.11
CA ALA A 757 44.94 33.01 -14.86
C ALA A 757 45.82 34.24 -14.63
N ARG A 758 46.16 34.54 -13.37
CA ARG A 758 47.05 35.65 -12.99
C ARG A 758 48.43 35.53 -13.62
N ASP A 759 49.05 34.35 -13.54
CA ASP A 759 50.44 34.12 -13.94
C ASP A 759 50.59 34.04 -15.48
N MET A 760 49.55 33.56 -16.17
CA MET A 760 49.45 33.58 -17.65
C MET A 760 49.09 34.96 -18.23
N GLY A 761 48.49 35.82 -17.41
CA GLY A 761 48.04 37.15 -17.78
C GLY A 761 49.17 38.19 -17.92
N GLU A 762 48.76 39.44 -18.16
CA GLU A 762 49.67 40.58 -18.36
C GLU A 762 50.48 40.91 -17.10
N GLY A 763 49.93 40.69 -15.90
CA GLY A 763 50.60 40.90 -14.62
C GLY A 763 51.60 39.81 -14.23
N GLY A 764 51.45 38.60 -14.76
CA GLY A 764 52.24 37.41 -14.40
C GLY A 764 53.47 37.15 -15.28
N GLY A 765 53.66 37.96 -16.32
CA GLY A 765 54.78 37.79 -17.25
C GLY A 765 54.55 36.74 -18.34
N TYR A 766 53.28 36.38 -18.61
CA TYR A 766 52.90 35.50 -19.71
C TYR A 766 53.49 34.08 -19.59
N GLN A 767 53.44 33.49 -18.39
CA GLN A 767 53.99 32.16 -18.12
C GLN A 767 53.16 31.06 -18.82
N SER A 768 53.81 30.00 -19.28
CA SER A 768 53.17 28.84 -19.93
C SER A 768 53.93 27.52 -19.73
N GLY A 769 55.05 27.57 -19.00
CA GLY A 769 55.96 26.43 -18.87
C GLY A 769 55.52 25.42 -17.80
N GLU A 770 56.44 24.53 -17.45
CA GLU A 770 56.19 23.34 -16.61
C GLU A 770 55.43 23.63 -15.31
N ARG A 771 55.71 24.75 -14.62
CA ARG A 771 55.02 25.13 -13.38
C ARG A 771 53.52 25.41 -13.58
N ILE A 772 53.14 26.09 -14.66
CA ILE A 772 51.73 26.38 -14.97
C ILE A 772 51.02 25.10 -15.39
N GLN A 773 51.69 24.27 -16.21
CA GLN A 773 51.13 23.01 -16.67
C GLN A 773 50.93 22.02 -15.50
N ALA A 774 51.86 21.97 -14.53
CA ALA A 774 51.69 21.18 -13.30
C ALA A 774 50.50 21.65 -12.45
N LEU A 775 50.27 22.97 -12.34
CA LEU A 775 49.08 23.48 -11.65
C LEU A 775 47.79 23.14 -12.42
N GLN A 776 47.82 23.15 -13.75
CA GLN A 776 46.67 22.71 -14.57
C GLN A 776 46.37 21.23 -14.39
N GLU A 777 47.40 20.38 -14.31
CA GLU A 777 47.26 18.94 -14.02
C GLU A 777 46.71 18.69 -12.61
N ASP A 778 47.08 19.52 -11.63
CA ASP A 778 46.52 19.47 -10.27
C ASP A 778 45.01 19.78 -10.28
N VAL A 779 44.60 20.83 -11.00
CA VAL A 779 43.19 21.20 -11.15
C VAL A 779 42.41 20.10 -11.87
N HIS A 780 42.94 19.57 -12.97
CA HIS A 780 42.30 18.51 -13.76
C HIS A 780 42.07 17.26 -12.92
N ARG A 781 43.08 16.84 -12.17
CA ARG A 781 42.99 15.68 -11.28
C ARG A 781 41.94 15.85 -10.18
N ASN A 782 41.91 17.02 -9.53
CA ASN A 782 40.94 17.31 -8.48
C ASN A 782 39.49 17.29 -9.03
N LEU A 783 39.27 17.83 -10.23
CA LEU A 783 37.96 17.78 -10.89
C LEU A 783 37.59 16.35 -11.33
N ILE A 784 38.54 15.52 -11.76
CA ILE A 784 38.29 14.09 -12.03
C ILE A 784 37.86 13.35 -10.75
N TRP A 785 38.57 13.54 -9.65
CA TRP A 785 38.19 12.89 -8.38
C TRP A 785 36.80 13.30 -7.92
N LEU A 786 36.46 14.58 -8.08
CA LEU A 786 35.15 15.10 -7.77
C LEU A 786 34.08 14.46 -8.66
N LYS A 787 34.33 14.41 -9.98
CA LYS A 787 33.44 13.78 -10.96
C LYS A 787 33.22 12.31 -10.63
N ASP A 788 34.28 11.53 -10.47
CA ASP A 788 34.21 10.09 -10.20
C ASP A 788 33.43 9.80 -8.90
N ALA A 789 33.60 10.65 -7.88
CA ALA A 789 32.86 10.52 -6.63
C ALA A 789 31.38 10.86 -6.79
N LEU A 790 31.04 11.90 -7.56
CA LEU A 790 29.65 12.30 -7.82
C LEU A 790 28.92 11.30 -8.74
N GLU A 791 29.54 10.84 -9.82
CA GLU A 791 28.96 9.84 -10.73
C GLU A 791 28.73 8.50 -10.03
N LYS A 792 29.65 8.12 -9.14
CA LYS A 792 29.48 6.91 -8.35
C LYS A 792 28.28 7.04 -7.41
N GLU A 793 28.15 8.17 -6.72
CA GLU A 793 27.01 8.42 -5.84
C GLU A 793 25.68 8.41 -6.62
N LEU A 794 25.65 9.09 -7.76
CA LEU A 794 24.48 9.10 -8.65
C LEU A 794 24.10 7.66 -9.09
N GLY A 795 25.09 6.84 -9.42
CA GLY A 795 24.89 5.45 -9.81
C GLY A 795 24.47 4.53 -8.67
N ASP A 796 24.94 4.78 -7.45
CA ASP A 796 24.53 4.05 -6.24
C ASP A 796 23.07 4.41 -5.89
N ARG A 797 22.67 5.68 -5.95
CA ARG A 797 21.27 6.14 -5.72
C ARG A 797 20.26 5.60 -6.74
N GLN A 798 20.64 5.55 -8.02
CA GLN A 798 19.80 4.95 -9.06
C GLN A 798 19.59 3.44 -8.88
N GLN A 799 20.53 2.74 -8.24
CA GLN A 799 20.40 1.31 -7.93
C GLN A 799 19.60 1.04 -6.65
N GLU A 800 19.54 1.99 -5.74
CA GLU A 800 18.75 1.90 -4.50
C GLU A 800 17.25 2.21 -4.68
N GLN A 801 16.77 2.46 -5.91
CA GLN A 801 15.35 2.63 -6.26
C GLN A 801 14.51 1.33 -6.22
N GLU A 802 14.90 0.33 -5.40
CA GLU A 802 14.00 -0.77 -5.03
C GLU A 802 13.11 -0.32 -3.86
N PRO A 803 11.78 -0.56 -3.91
CA PRO A 803 10.88 -0.13 -2.83
C PRO A 803 11.29 -0.82 -1.52
N PRO A 804 11.37 -0.08 -0.41
CA PRO A 804 11.70 -0.67 0.88
C PRO A 804 10.65 -1.71 1.26
N SER A 805 11.11 -2.80 1.90
CA SER A 805 10.20 -3.77 2.50
C SER A 805 9.43 -3.11 3.65
N PRO A 806 8.12 -3.37 3.80
CA PRO A 806 7.31 -2.79 4.87
C PRO A 806 7.73 -3.44 6.19
N GLY A 807 8.53 -2.73 6.99
CA GLY A 807 8.98 -3.22 8.29
C GLY A 807 10.28 -2.60 8.78
N GLY A 808 10.32 -1.29 8.97
CA GLY A 808 11.43 -0.60 9.60
C GLY A 808 10.95 0.65 10.32
N SER A 809 10.70 0.53 11.62
CA SER A 809 10.22 1.61 12.49
C SER A 809 11.33 2.63 12.79
N GLY A 810 11.01 3.90 12.54
CA GLY A 810 11.72 5.07 13.08
C GLY A 810 12.00 6.13 12.01
N PRO A 811 11.69 7.41 12.26
CA PRO A 811 12.06 8.49 11.35
C PRO A 811 13.58 8.53 11.21
N GLN A 812 14.09 8.13 10.04
CA GLN A 812 15.49 8.28 9.72
C GLN A 812 15.70 9.71 9.23
N PRO A 813 16.71 10.45 9.75
CA PRO A 813 17.04 11.74 9.19
C PRO A 813 17.33 11.59 7.69
N PRO A 814 16.93 12.57 6.85
CA PRO A 814 17.12 12.48 5.42
C PRO A 814 18.59 12.22 5.10
N PRO A 815 18.90 11.29 4.17
CA PRO A 815 20.27 10.94 3.86
C PRO A 815 21.05 12.19 3.42
N PRO A 816 22.33 12.35 3.81
CA PRO A 816 23.13 13.48 3.39
C PRO A 816 23.34 13.47 1.87
N LEU A 817 23.56 14.66 1.26
CA LEU A 817 23.80 14.81 -0.19
C LEU A 817 24.91 13.87 -0.69
N VAL A 818 25.94 13.64 0.11
CA VAL A 818 26.99 12.65 -0.17
C VAL A 818 27.24 11.81 1.08
N PRO A 819 27.33 10.48 0.99
CA PRO A 819 27.61 9.60 2.10
C PRO A 819 28.97 9.88 2.73
N ASP A 820 29.04 9.70 4.05
CA ASP A 820 30.25 9.89 4.84
C ASP A 820 31.45 9.08 4.32
N VAL A 821 31.18 7.87 3.83
CA VAL A 821 32.22 6.98 3.30
C VAL A 821 32.86 7.56 2.03
N ALA A 822 32.11 8.30 1.21
CA ALA A 822 32.63 8.96 0.02
C ALA A 822 33.49 10.18 0.40
N GLU A 823 33.04 11.00 1.36
CA GLU A 823 33.84 12.11 1.90
C GLU A 823 35.17 11.63 2.51
N LEU A 824 35.17 10.54 3.28
CA LEU A 824 36.40 9.97 3.84
C LEU A 824 37.36 9.44 2.78
N LYS A 825 36.85 8.80 1.72
CA LYS A 825 37.68 8.31 0.62
C LYS A 825 38.39 9.47 -0.08
N LEU A 826 37.66 10.55 -0.37
CA LEU A 826 38.24 11.75 -0.97
C LEU A 826 39.26 12.41 -0.04
N LEU A 827 38.94 12.54 1.25
CA LEU A 827 39.86 13.09 2.23
C LEU A 827 41.18 12.30 2.29
N ARG A 828 41.09 10.96 2.23
CA ARG A 828 42.27 10.09 2.17
C ARG A 828 43.06 10.25 0.87
N MET A 829 42.38 10.40 -0.27
CA MET A 829 43.05 10.66 -1.55
C MET A 829 43.81 11.98 -1.53
N MET A 830 43.20 13.04 -0.98
CA MET A 830 43.86 14.34 -0.79
C MET A 830 45.11 14.22 0.09
N GLU A 831 45.02 13.49 1.22
CA GLU A 831 46.15 13.29 2.12
C GLU A 831 47.32 12.59 1.43
N VAL A 832 47.05 11.47 0.74
CA VAL A 832 48.07 10.69 0.02
C VAL A 832 48.77 11.54 -1.04
N GLU A 833 48.03 12.36 -1.76
CA GLU A 833 48.57 13.23 -2.80
C GLU A 833 49.44 14.35 -2.23
N VAL A 834 49.00 15.03 -1.16
CA VAL A 834 49.79 16.08 -0.52
C VAL A 834 51.11 15.51 0.02
N ILE A 835 51.08 14.31 0.61
CA ILE A 835 52.29 13.61 1.06
C ILE A 835 53.21 13.27 -0.12
N ALA A 836 52.67 12.68 -1.20
CA ALA A 836 53.45 12.31 -2.37
C ALA A 836 54.13 13.54 -3.01
N LYS A 837 53.43 14.68 -3.08
CA LYS A 837 53.99 15.95 -3.57
C LYS A 837 55.06 16.50 -2.64
N LEU A 838 54.87 16.46 -1.32
CA LEU A 838 55.89 16.86 -0.35
C LEU A 838 57.16 16.00 -0.50
N GLU A 839 57.01 14.68 -0.63
CA GLU A 839 58.14 13.76 -0.86
C GLU A 839 58.85 14.05 -2.18
N GLN A 840 58.11 14.30 -3.27
CA GLN A 840 58.68 14.68 -4.56
C GLN A 840 59.45 16.00 -4.48
N GLN A 841 58.91 17.02 -3.79
CA GLN A 841 59.60 18.30 -3.58
C GLN A 841 60.89 18.11 -2.78
N LEU A 842 60.88 17.29 -1.74
CA LEU A 842 62.09 16.95 -0.96
C LEU A 842 63.14 16.19 -1.79
N GLN A 843 62.73 15.38 -2.76
CA GLN A 843 63.64 14.67 -3.68
C GLN A 843 64.26 15.61 -4.72
N LEU A 844 63.46 16.51 -5.30
CA LEU A 844 63.90 17.47 -6.31
C LEU A 844 64.75 18.60 -5.70
N HIS A 845 64.45 18.99 -4.47
CA HIS A 845 65.07 20.10 -3.74
C HIS A 845 65.56 19.65 -2.36
N PRO A 846 66.66 18.88 -2.27
CA PRO A 846 67.21 18.42 -1.00
C PRO A 846 67.66 19.57 -0.09
N GLU A 847 67.89 20.77 -0.64
CA GLU A 847 68.12 22.01 0.10
C GLU A 847 67.00 22.36 1.10
N LEU A 848 65.78 21.86 0.89
CA LEU A 848 64.64 22.05 1.80
C LEU A 848 64.82 21.36 3.16
N ALA A 849 65.76 20.42 3.27
CA ALA A 849 66.12 19.79 4.55
C ALA A 849 67.16 20.60 5.36
N GLY A 850 67.68 21.71 4.81
CA GLY A 850 68.69 22.59 5.42
C GLY A 850 68.13 23.96 5.88
N PRO A 851 69.02 24.90 6.28
CA PRO A 851 68.61 26.25 6.68
C PRO A 851 67.96 27.03 5.52
N THR A 852 66.84 27.70 5.78
CA THR A 852 65.91 28.29 4.80
C THR A 852 66.34 29.63 4.16
N GLU A 853 67.58 30.10 4.37
CA GLU A 853 67.96 31.49 4.06
C GLU A 853 68.19 31.80 2.56
N ASP A 854 68.29 30.81 1.67
CA ASP A 854 68.57 30.99 0.23
C ASP A 854 67.53 30.35 -0.73
N LEU A 855 66.30 30.11 -0.27
CA LEU A 855 65.27 29.43 -1.09
C LEU A 855 64.65 30.35 -2.16
N ASP A 856 64.39 29.80 -3.34
CA ASP A 856 63.67 30.48 -4.43
C ASP A 856 62.26 30.90 -3.95
N PRO A 857 61.87 32.19 -4.10
CA PRO A 857 60.53 32.66 -3.75
C PRO A 857 59.38 31.87 -4.36
N LEU A 858 59.54 31.33 -5.58
CA LEU A 858 58.48 30.53 -6.23
C LEU A 858 58.35 29.14 -5.61
N LEU A 859 59.47 28.55 -5.18
CA LEU A 859 59.50 27.27 -4.47
C LEU A 859 58.91 27.41 -3.06
N LEU A 860 59.20 28.52 -2.37
CA LEU A 860 58.63 28.82 -1.06
C LEU A 860 57.10 28.99 -1.13
N GLU A 861 56.59 29.64 -2.19
CA GLU A 861 55.16 29.74 -2.44
C GLU A 861 54.51 28.35 -2.61
N ASP A 862 55.14 27.45 -3.37
CA ASP A 862 54.59 26.11 -3.63
C ASP A 862 54.62 25.19 -2.39
N ILE A 863 55.63 25.31 -1.53
CA ILE A 863 55.70 24.60 -0.24
C ILE A 863 54.67 25.16 0.76
N SER A 864 54.51 26.48 0.80
CA SER A 864 53.51 27.12 1.67
C SER A 864 52.08 26.67 1.31
N ARG A 865 51.81 26.47 0.01
CA ARG A 865 50.55 25.92 -0.49
C ARG A 865 50.32 24.48 0.01
N LEU A 866 51.32 23.60 -0.12
CA LEU A 866 51.21 22.21 0.35
C LEU A 866 51.03 22.13 1.88
N ALA A 867 51.70 23.01 2.64
CA ALA A 867 51.54 23.09 4.08
C ALA A 867 50.13 23.55 4.49
N TYR A 868 49.57 24.55 3.80
CA TYR A 868 48.20 24.98 4.00
C TYR A 868 47.20 23.86 3.69
N GLN A 869 47.36 23.16 2.56
CA GLN A 869 46.51 22.02 2.17
C GLN A 869 46.58 20.90 3.22
N HIS A 870 47.77 20.57 3.74
CA HIS A 870 47.92 19.55 4.77
C HIS A 870 47.19 19.92 6.08
N ASN A 871 47.35 21.16 6.54
CA ASN A 871 46.65 21.65 7.74
C ASN A 871 45.13 21.59 7.53
N ARG A 872 44.65 22.01 6.37
CA ARG A 872 43.21 22.02 6.06
C ARG A 872 42.61 20.61 6.00
N ILE A 873 43.31 19.63 5.43
CA ILE A 873 42.89 18.21 5.46
C ILE A 873 42.78 17.71 6.91
N SER A 874 43.70 18.13 7.78
CA SER A 874 43.68 17.76 9.20
C SER A 874 42.51 18.39 9.96
N GLU A 875 42.17 19.64 9.66
CA GLU A 875 40.97 20.31 10.18
C GLU A 875 39.69 19.61 9.72
N LEU A 876 39.56 19.33 8.42
CA LEU A 876 38.41 18.61 7.87
C LEU A 876 38.25 17.22 8.50
N PHE A 877 39.35 16.49 8.71
CA PHE A 877 39.31 15.22 9.42
C PHE A 877 38.82 15.38 10.86
N THR A 878 39.19 16.46 11.54
CA THR A 878 38.74 16.73 12.91
C THR A 878 37.24 17.01 12.94
N LEU A 879 36.74 17.87 12.06
CA LEU A 879 35.31 18.16 11.90
C LEU A 879 34.51 16.88 11.56
N PHE A 880 35.06 16.03 10.71
CA PHE A 880 34.43 14.77 10.32
C PHE A 880 34.29 13.79 11.50
N ARG A 881 35.29 13.75 12.38
CA ARG A 881 35.27 12.93 13.59
C ARG A 881 34.30 13.45 14.63
N GLU A 882 34.19 14.76 14.77
CA GLU A 882 33.20 15.38 15.65
C GLU A 882 31.78 15.08 15.15
N ARG A 883 31.53 15.20 13.83
CA ARG A 883 30.24 14.85 13.20
C ARG A 883 29.84 13.39 13.43
N LEU A 884 30.81 12.47 13.43
CA LEU A 884 30.59 11.04 13.64
C LEU A 884 30.75 10.58 15.10
N GLU A 885 30.91 11.51 16.05
CA GLU A 885 31.13 11.22 17.48
C GLU A 885 32.31 10.27 17.77
N ILE A 886 33.37 10.28 16.93
CA ILE A 886 34.53 9.39 17.06
C ILE A 886 35.60 9.98 18.00
N PRO A 887 35.88 9.37 19.17
CA PRO A 887 36.79 9.92 20.17
C PRO A 887 38.24 10.02 19.67
N ALA A 888 38.93 11.12 20.02
CA ALA A 888 40.32 11.42 19.63
C ALA A 888 41.27 10.24 19.90
N PRO A 889 42.24 9.95 19.01
CA PRO A 889 43.19 8.88 19.21
C PRO A 889 44.06 9.21 20.43
N PRO A 890 44.39 8.21 21.27
CA PRO A 890 45.18 8.45 22.47
C PRO A 890 46.59 8.94 22.10
N GLY A 891 46.92 10.19 22.45
CA GLY A 891 48.28 10.75 22.31
C GLY A 891 48.41 12.13 21.65
N ARG A 892 47.33 12.84 21.32
CA ARG A 892 47.39 14.28 20.97
C ARG A 892 46.47 15.07 21.89
N ASP A 893 47.01 15.53 23.01
CA ASP A 893 46.42 16.64 23.77
C ASP A 893 46.60 17.94 22.97
N PRO A 894 45.64 18.89 23.01
CA PRO A 894 45.73 20.15 22.31
C PRO A 894 46.57 21.14 23.13
N GLU A 895 47.89 20.98 23.13
CA GLU A 895 48.81 22.03 23.58
C GLU A 895 49.56 22.57 22.35
N GLY A 896 49.07 23.66 21.76
CA GLY A 896 49.80 24.31 20.66
C GLY A 896 49.08 25.38 19.82
N ALA A 897 47.87 25.81 20.15
CA ALA A 897 47.29 27.00 19.50
C ALA A 897 47.74 28.26 20.24
N PRO A 898 48.37 29.26 19.59
CA PRO A 898 48.60 30.56 20.19
C PRO A 898 47.29 31.36 20.21
N ASP A 899 47.05 31.96 21.36
CA ASP A 899 45.89 32.76 21.77
C ASP A 899 45.73 34.10 21.00
N GLY A 900 44.49 34.58 20.90
CA GLY A 900 44.08 35.90 20.40
C GLY A 900 43.14 35.82 19.19
N SER A 901 41.91 36.32 19.18
CA SER A 901 41.26 37.32 20.04
C SER A 901 39.74 37.31 19.84
N GLU A 902 39.00 37.52 20.93
CA GLU A 902 37.60 37.96 20.95
C GLU A 902 37.37 39.19 20.05
N ALA A 903 36.31 39.16 19.23
CA ALA A 903 35.49 40.32 18.88
C ALA A 903 34.19 39.91 18.16
N ASP A 904 33.07 40.38 18.71
CA ASP A 904 31.73 40.58 18.12
C ASP A 904 30.96 39.39 17.52
N LYS A 905 30.23 38.70 18.41
CA LYS A 905 28.85 38.29 18.09
C LYS A 905 27.91 39.48 18.35
N PRO A 906 27.01 39.86 17.43
CA PRO A 906 25.92 40.75 17.79
C PRO A 906 24.83 39.95 18.54
N ASP A 907 24.42 40.50 19.68
CA ASP A 907 23.19 40.20 20.38
C ASP A 907 21.97 40.31 19.45
N VAL A 908 21.09 39.31 19.48
CA VAL A 908 19.64 39.55 19.60
C VAL A 908 19.03 38.44 20.47
N GLN A 909 18.72 38.80 21.72
CA GLN A 909 17.74 38.12 22.55
C GLN A 909 16.33 38.37 21.97
N GLY A 910 15.55 37.30 21.87
CA GLY A 910 14.10 37.31 21.65
C GLY A 910 13.46 36.23 22.50
N THR A 911 13.38 36.52 23.79
CA THR A 911 12.55 35.93 24.87
C THR A 911 11.51 34.86 24.48
N ASN A 912 11.59 33.69 25.12
CA ASN A 912 10.40 32.94 25.54
C ASN A 912 10.52 32.68 27.05
N PRO A 913 9.64 33.23 27.92
CA PRO A 913 9.69 33.00 29.35
C PRO A 913 8.72 31.88 29.77
N GLY A 914 9.22 30.99 30.62
CA GLY A 914 8.44 30.43 31.70
C GLY A 914 7.98 28.99 31.53
N GLU A 915 8.74 28.06 32.10
CA GLU A 915 8.17 27.13 33.06
C GLU A 915 9.24 26.71 34.07
N GLU A 916 9.19 27.35 35.24
CA GLU A 916 9.80 26.86 36.46
C GLU A 916 9.04 25.63 36.93
N ALA A 917 9.79 24.59 37.25
CA ALA A 917 9.37 23.50 38.11
C ALA A 917 9.00 24.03 39.51
N ASP A 918 7.95 23.47 40.11
CA ASP A 918 7.88 23.35 41.57
C ASP A 918 7.46 21.95 41.97
N ASP A 919 8.23 21.43 42.92
CA ASP A 919 8.23 20.09 43.46
C ASP A 919 7.61 20.17 44.87
N GLY A 920 6.51 19.45 45.08
CA GLY A 920 6.11 18.97 46.41
C GLY A 920 5.43 19.94 47.39
N ARG A 921 4.12 19.77 47.55
CA ARG A 921 3.49 19.41 48.83
C ARG A 921 2.07 18.90 48.72
#